data_AF-A0A538Q9Z2-F1
#
_entry.id   AF-A0A538Q9Z2-F1
#
_cell.length_a   1.000
_cell.length_b   1.000
_cell.length_c   1.000
_cell.angle_alpha   90.00
_cell.angle_beta   90.00
_cell.angle_gamma   90.00
#
_symmetry.space_group_name_H-M   'P 1'
#
loop_
_entity.id
_entity.type
_entity.pdbx_description
1 polymer ?
#
loop_
_entity_poly.entity_id
_entity_poly.type
_entity_poly.pdbx_seq_one_letter_code
_entity_poly.pdbx_strand_id
1 'polypeptide(L)'
;MRTGSHIERVIGRACAVAALLVVVALARRSAADPFFDSSPGALSQSHGTLDAKDHCTDCHVGDSKELSNDKCLNCHDHQNLRARIAAGNGFHASPVIKGKKCESCHHEHKGTKYDLMGWTSISGGQKAFDHALTGGTRPGWKLNGKHASIECQDCHKAKDKQGLTRFMGTDKACGACHAKDQPHKLVRKDLLACERCHGESVWKPAKQTLQFNHDDRKDAGMPLFGSHKDVACTKCHPKNVYKLPFGKPDSCGNSGCHQSPHEGHIFGARPCEWCHSPTFKTLKNIQVFDHTERTRFDLGPAHRKIKCEQCHTKALGEARPNRACEQCHAKDSHHADRFKEFGAPPRCETCHPSGGPKFTPSNFNHGARTKFKLEFKHAEQACRNCHRGKGPSDFERFTFNPSKECMSCHAHANVHRDTKHPNGKYKNGDCLICHLHPGDPTIRTGKDNQFVAKVHAIGGSFPLVKRHKPVPCANCHTGRDGKGKTSFSGLEPNCNAAGQCHEDSLHQGTLGQGCMTCHSSGTWDALNFKHDEPFPQDAKGKVDAFPLKGAHKDNKCEACHPERKYAEAPVTCGSEGCHKDDDAHKGRLGDKCEQCHVETGDNIFNHNKMSAFRLDGKHLTVRCSDCHPSVTFKPRPTDCFGCHPEPAVHKGQYGTGCAQCHTTRTWGDVKPLHDVGDFSLKGMHDNLACERCHKDNRPLAGAGNLCINCHRQDDIHNNSLSPRCGECHTQWSFAPARFDHSKVGCNLTGLHRTVACFDCHKNGNFAGLSPLCGGCHRDDALRAQNLGVTAGVDHNVQLVCASCHNPNTWAGAQPTNSPAAFIRESVCR
;
A
#
# COMPACT_ATOMS: atom_id res chain seq x y z
N MET A 1 -4.62 82.77 -83.42
CA MET A 1 -4.70 84.24 -83.41
C MET A 1 -5.30 84.70 -82.08
N ARG A 2 -4.70 85.73 -81.48
CA ARG A 2 -5.07 86.38 -80.20
C ARG A 2 -6.50 86.93 -80.21
N THR A 3 -7.15 87.00 -79.03
CA THR A 3 -7.46 88.20 -78.21
C THR A 3 -8.61 87.83 -77.24
N GLY A 4 -8.46 87.89 -75.91
CA GLY A 4 -8.79 89.05 -75.04
C GLY A 4 -10.29 89.05 -74.69
N SER A 5 -10.81 89.30 -73.49
CA SER A 5 -10.30 89.78 -72.19
C SER A 5 -11.37 89.46 -71.13
N HIS A 6 -10.93 89.19 -69.91
CA HIS A 6 -11.73 89.24 -68.70
C HIS A 6 -12.35 90.64 -68.49
N ILE A 7 -13.60 90.68 -68.03
CA ILE A 7 -14.26 91.64 -67.11
C ILE A 7 -15.77 91.57 -67.42
N GLU A 8 -16.52 90.80 -66.62
CA GLU A 8 -17.98 90.90 -66.38
C GLU A 8 -18.52 89.71 -65.54
N ARG A 9 -17.67 89.10 -64.70
CA ARG A 9 -18.04 88.01 -63.79
C ARG A 9 -18.07 88.46 -62.33
N VAL A 10 -18.88 89.47 -61.97
CA VAL A 10 -19.17 89.72 -60.53
C VAL A 10 -20.62 90.13 -60.25
N ILE A 11 -21.37 90.81 -61.14
CA ILE A 11 -22.65 91.40 -60.75
C ILE A 11 -23.76 90.93 -61.68
N GLY A 12 -24.57 89.96 -61.22
CA GLY A 12 -25.70 89.41 -61.99
C GLY A 12 -26.18 88.05 -61.48
N ARG A 13 -25.38 87.37 -60.66
CA ARG A 13 -25.82 86.20 -59.86
C ARG A 13 -26.86 86.54 -58.77
N ALA A 14 -27.19 87.82 -58.58
CA ALA A 14 -28.16 88.27 -57.58
C ALA A 14 -29.62 88.27 -58.07
N CYS A 15 -29.90 88.25 -59.38
CA CYS A 15 -31.28 88.29 -59.88
C CYS A 15 -31.91 86.91 -60.17
N ALA A 16 -31.09 85.85 -60.31
CA ALA A 16 -31.61 84.48 -60.51
C ALA A 16 -31.98 83.76 -59.19
N VAL A 17 -31.55 84.28 -58.04
CA VAL A 17 -31.85 83.68 -56.72
C VAL A 17 -33.22 84.13 -56.20
N ALA A 18 -33.68 85.34 -56.55
CA ALA A 18 -34.98 85.85 -56.11
C ALA A 18 -36.17 85.13 -56.79
N ALA A 19 -36.02 84.69 -58.04
CA ALA A 19 -37.08 83.97 -58.76
C ALA A 19 -37.20 82.49 -58.36
N LEU A 20 -36.13 81.86 -57.86
CA LEU A 20 -36.17 80.50 -57.33
C LEU A 20 -36.79 80.43 -55.93
N LEU A 21 -36.75 81.52 -55.17
CA LEU A 21 -37.32 81.61 -53.81
C LEU A 21 -38.85 81.76 -53.80
N VAL A 22 -39.47 82.22 -54.90
CA VAL A 22 -40.94 82.34 -54.99
C VAL A 22 -41.60 81.04 -55.45
N VAL A 23 -40.92 80.18 -56.21
CA VAL A 23 -41.46 78.87 -56.63
C VAL A 23 -41.33 77.80 -55.54
N VAL A 24 -40.37 77.92 -54.61
CA VAL A 24 -40.32 77.08 -53.40
C VAL A 24 -41.37 77.50 -52.34
N ALA A 25 -41.92 78.72 -52.43
CA ALA A 25 -42.92 79.24 -51.49
C ALA A 25 -44.38 78.78 -51.77
N LEU A 26 -44.64 78.03 -52.84
CA LEU A 26 -45.98 77.50 -53.17
C LEU A 26 -46.07 75.97 -53.24
N ALA A 27 -45.02 75.24 -52.87
CA ALA A 27 -45.21 73.88 -52.41
C ALA A 27 -45.84 73.95 -51.02
N ARG A 28 -47.17 74.00 -50.97
CA ARG A 28 -47.93 73.58 -49.78
C ARG A 28 -47.37 72.23 -49.39
N ARG A 29 -46.49 72.19 -48.37
CA ARG A 29 -46.39 71.01 -47.53
C ARG A 29 -47.82 70.80 -47.07
N SER A 30 -48.46 69.73 -47.54
CA SER A 30 -49.56 69.16 -46.79
C SER A 30 -49.04 69.03 -45.37
N ALA A 31 -49.45 69.94 -44.48
CA ALA A 31 -49.32 69.71 -43.07
C ALA A 31 -50.07 68.40 -42.87
N ALA A 32 -49.33 67.31 -42.69
CA ALA A 32 -49.91 66.09 -42.19
C ALA A 32 -50.63 66.52 -40.91
N ASP A 33 -51.93 66.26 -40.83
CA ASP A 33 -52.70 66.47 -39.60
C ASP A 33 -51.86 65.93 -38.42
N PRO A 34 -51.74 66.65 -37.30
CA PRO A 34 -50.96 66.18 -36.16
C PRO A 34 -51.47 64.79 -35.79
N PHE A 35 -50.64 63.76 -36.01
CA PHE A 35 -51.05 62.37 -35.85
C PHE A 35 -51.63 62.09 -34.45
N PHE A 36 -51.24 62.89 -33.46
CA PHE A 36 -51.67 62.81 -32.06
C PHE A 36 -52.88 63.69 -31.69
N ASP A 37 -53.64 64.21 -32.66
CA ASP A 37 -54.86 64.98 -32.36
C ASP A 37 -56.06 64.12 -31.95
N SER A 38 -56.02 62.81 -32.19
CA SER A 38 -57.02 61.86 -31.68
C SER A 38 -56.40 60.48 -31.41
N SER A 39 -56.75 59.89 -30.27
CA SER A 39 -56.35 58.52 -29.93
C SER A 39 -57.24 57.52 -30.68
N PRO A 40 -56.69 56.45 -31.30
CA PRO A 40 -57.48 55.41 -31.98
C PRO A 40 -58.43 54.63 -31.07
N GLY A 41 -58.24 54.71 -29.75
CA GLY A 41 -59.02 54.03 -28.73
C GLY A 41 -58.34 54.14 -27.36
N ALA A 42 -59.11 53.93 -26.28
CA ALA A 42 -58.57 54.00 -24.93
C ALA A 42 -57.45 52.97 -24.70
N LEU A 43 -56.45 53.35 -23.90
CA LEU A 43 -55.38 52.44 -23.50
C LEU A 43 -55.90 51.34 -22.55
N SER A 44 -55.14 50.27 -22.45
CA SER A 44 -55.36 49.17 -21.51
C SER A 44 -55.31 49.68 -20.06
N GLN A 45 -55.95 48.95 -19.15
CA GLN A 45 -55.96 49.32 -17.72
C GLN A 45 -54.55 49.52 -17.14
N SER A 46 -53.57 48.75 -17.61
CA SER A 46 -52.18 48.84 -17.15
C SER A 46 -51.46 50.13 -17.58
N HIS A 47 -51.91 50.75 -18.67
CA HIS A 47 -51.37 52.02 -19.17
C HIS A 47 -52.36 53.19 -19.06
N GLY A 48 -53.46 53.02 -18.32
CA GLY A 48 -54.51 54.06 -18.24
C GLY A 48 -54.02 55.41 -17.70
N THR A 49 -52.94 55.44 -16.92
CA THR A 49 -52.31 56.69 -16.46
C THR A 49 -51.53 57.43 -17.55
N LEU A 50 -51.26 56.78 -18.68
CA LEU A 50 -50.59 57.34 -19.86
C LEU A 50 -51.60 57.73 -20.97
N ASP A 51 -52.90 57.55 -20.73
CA ASP A 51 -53.97 57.84 -21.71
C ASP A 51 -54.33 59.34 -21.70
N ALA A 52 -53.30 60.19 -21.83
CA ALA A 52 -53.43 61.63 -21.95
C ALA A 52 -52.61 62.16 -23.13
N LYS A 53 -53.02 63.30 -23.68
CA LYS A 53 -52.56 63.82 -24.98
C LYS A 53 -51.04 64.10 -25.02
N ASP A 54 -50.44 64.42 -23.88
CA ASP A 54 -49.02 64.73 -23.72
C ASP A 54 -48.11 63.49 -23.65
N HIS A 55 -48.66 62.30 -23.39
CA HIS A 55 -47.90 61.06 -23.22
C HIS A 55 -47.77 60.20 -24.50
N CYS A 56 -48.29 60.66 -25.64
CA CYS A 56 -48.23 59.89 -26.90
C CYS A 56 -46.79 59.55 -27.33
N THR A 57 -45.85 60.46 -27.10
CA THR A 57 -44.44 60.30 -27.48
C THR A 57 -43.63 59.41 -26.52
N ASP A 58 -44.21 58.99 -25.39
CA ASP A 58 -43.57 58.03 -24.49
C ASP A 58 -43.45 56.66 -25.16
N CYS A 59 -44.41 56.31 -26.03
CA CYS A 59 -44.42 55.07 -26.79
C CYS A 59 -44.00 55.29 -28.26
N HIS A 60 -44.46 56.37 -28.90
CA HIS A 60 -44.22 56.63 -30.32
C HIS A 60 -42.88 57.35 -30.61
N VAL A 61 -42.37 57.15 -31.83
CA VAL A 61 -41.13 57.78 -32.32
C VAL A 61 -41.48 59.02 -33.15
N GLY A 62 -41.13 60.21 -32.64
CA GLY A 62 -41.45 61.49 -33.28
C GLY A 62 -42.95 61.70 -33.45
N ASP A 63 -43.37 62.29 -34.57
CA ASP A 63 -44.78 62.52 -34.93
C ASP A 63 -45.37 61.38 -35.80
N SER A 64 -44.91 60.15 -35.59
CA SER A 64 -45.26 58.99 -36.43
C SER A 64 -46.00 57.89 -35.68
N LYS A 65 -46.64 57.00 -36.45
CA LYS A 65 -47.25 55.75 -35.94
C LYS A 65 -46.24 54.73 -35.42
N GLU A 66 -44.93 54.96 -35.59
CA GLU A 66 -43.91 53.97 -35.25
C GLU A 66 -43.68 53.86 -33.74
N LEU A 67 -43.52 52.63 -33.26
CA LEU A 67 -43.14 52.29 -31.89
C LEU A 67 -41.70 51.76 -31.83
N SER A 68 -41.03 51.98 -30.69
CA SER A 68 -39.67 51.48 -30.43
C SER A 68 -39.64 50.51 -29.25
N ASN A 69 -39.03 49.34 -29.45
CA ASN A 69 -38.79 48.38 -28.37
C ASN A 69 -37.98 48.97 -27.22
N ASP A 70 -37.05 49.89 -27.49
CA ASP A 70 -36.25 50.53 -26.45
C ASP A 70 -37.10 51.45 -25.57
N LYS A 71 -38.05 52.19 -26.17
CA LYS A 71 -39.03 52.99 -25.41
C LYS A 71 -39.89 52.10 -24.52
N CYS A 72 -40.38 50.97 -25.02
CA CYS A 72 -41.11 50.00 -24.21
C CYS A 72 -40.25 49.46 -23.05
N LEU A 73 -39.00 49.07 -23.33
CA LEU A 73 -38.10 48.49 -22.32
C LEU A 73 -37.64 49.50 -21.28
N ASN A 74 -37.62 50.81 -21.55
CA ASN A 74 -37.26 51.82 -20.56
C ASN A 74 -38.25 51.84 -19.37
N CYS A 75 -39.52 51.51 -19.61
CA CYS A 75 -40.53 51.37 -18.56
C CYS A 75 -40.72 49.90 -18.13
N HIS A 76 -40.65 48.95 -19.07
CA HIS A 76 -40.92 47.53 -18.85
C HIS A 76 -39.68 46.67 -18.56
N ASP A 77 -38.57 47.25 -18.09
CA ASP A 77 -37.40 46.49 -17.61
C ASP A 77 -37.64 45.84 -16.22
N HIS A 78 -38.87 45.41 -15.96
CA HIS A 78 -39.21 44.73 -14.72
C HIS A 78 -38.47 43.40 -14.62
N GLN A 79 -37.82 43.19 -13.47
CA GLN A 79 -36.96 42.02 -13.23
C GLN A 79 -35.83 41.89 -14.27
N ASN A 80 -35.23 43.00 -14.70
CA ASN A 80 -34.11 43.03 -15.65
C ASN A 80 -34.44 42.31 -16.98
N LEU A 81 -35.64 42.52 -17.53
CA LEU A 81 -36.08 41.95 -18.80
C LEU A 81 -35.09 42.23 -19.93
N ARG A 82 -34.60 43.47 -20.05
CA ARG A 82 -33.62 43.89 -21.06
C ARG A 82 -32.35 43.06 -20.97
N ALA A 83 -31.79 42.91 -19.77
CA ALA A 83 -30.61 42.09 -19.54
C ALA A 83 -30.87 40.60 -19.80
N ARG A 84 -32.06 40.08 -19.48
CA ARG A 84 -32.44 38.69 -19.73
C ARG A 84 -32.56 38.38 -21.22
N ILE A 85 -33.20 39.26 -22.00
CA ILE A 85 -33.29 39.13 -23.46
C ILE A 85 -31.88 39.14 -24.06
N ALA A 86 -31.02 40.08 -23.65
CA ALA A 86 -29.63 40.15 -24.10
C ALA A 86 -28.82 38.90 -23.74
N ALA A 87 -29.05 38.34 -22.55
CA ALA A 87 -28.40 37.11 -22.07
C ALA A 87 -29.00 35.81 -22.66
N GLY A 88 -30.02 35.90 -23.53
CA GLY A 88 -30.64 34.72 -24.14
C GLY A 88 -31.58 33.94 -23.20
N ASN A 89 -32.05 34.54 -22.10
CA ASN A 89 -32.82 33.83 -21.08
C ASN A 89 -34.32 34.16 -21.13
N GLY A 90 -35.17 33.11 -21.09
CA GLY A 90 -36.63 33.28 -21.01
C GLY A 90 -37.33 33.31 -22.36
N PHE A 91 -38.67 33.28 -22.34
CA PHE A 91 -39.50 33.23 -23.55
C PHE A 91 -39.25 34.39 -24.53
N HIS A 92 -39.07 35.62 -24.04
CA HIS A 92 -38.77 36.79 -24.87
C HIS A 92 -37.40 36.71 -25.58
N ALA A 93 -36.51 35.83 -25.13
CA ALA A 93 -35.23 35.55 -25.78
C ALA A 93 -35.30 34.30 -26.69
N SER A 94 -36.45 33.65 -26.79
CA SER A 94 -36.62 32.43 -27.59
C SER A 94 -36.52 32.74 -29.09
N PRO A 95 -36.18 31.74 -29.91
CA PRO A 95 -36.13 31.90 -31.37
C PRO A 95 -37.45 32.40 -31.99
N VAL A 96 -38.58 32.18 -31.33
CA VAL A 96 -39.91 32.57 -31.82
C VAL A 96 -40.16 34.08 -31.70
N ILE A 97 -39.52 34.74 -30.74
CA ILE A 97 -39.74 36.16 -30.39
C ILE A 97 -38.54 37.04 -30.76
N LYS A 98 -37.33 36.48 -30.82
CA LYS A 98 -36.10 37.22 -31.11
C LYS A 98 -36.24 38.04 -32.40
N GLY A 99 -36.03 39.35 -32.29
CA GLY A 99 -36.08 40.29 -33.42
C GLY A 99 -37.48 40.80 -33.78
N LYS A 100 -38.54 40.36 -33.09
CA LYS A 100 -39.89 40.93 -33.27
C LYS A 100 -40.04 42.24 -32.50
N LYS A 101 -40.91 43.12 -33.01
CA LYS A 101 -41.30 44.33 -32.31
C LYS A 101 -42.31 44.02 -31.19
N CYS A 102 -42.24 44.67 -30.04
CA CYS A 102 -43.06 44.37 -28.86
C CYS A 102 -44.56 44.48 -29.16
N GLU A 103 -44.97 45.45 -29.97
CA GLU A 103 -46.35 45.69 -30.36
C GLU A 103 -46.96 44.60 -31.24
N SER A 104 -46.13 43.71 -31.79
CA SER A 104 -46.63 42.56 -32.55
C SER A 104 -47.35 41.54 -31.67
N CYS A 105 -47.12 41.59 -30.35
CA CYS A 105 -47.76 40.70 -29.38
C CYS A 105 -48.49 41.50 -28.28
N HIS A 106 -47.95 42.64 -27.87
CA HIS A 106 -48.53 43.54 -26.86
C HIS A 106 -49.31 44.67 -27.54
N HIS A 107 -50.55 44.38 -27.92
CA HIS A 107 -51.41 45.33 -28.62
C HIS A 107 -52.08 46.31 -27.65
N GLU A 108 -52.05 47.59 -28.01
CA GLU A 108 -52.61 48.68 -27.23
C GLU A 108 -53.70 49.44 -28.04
N HIS A 109 -54.42 50.38 -27.41
CA HIS A 109 -55.58 51.10 -27.97
C HIS A 109 -56.81 50.23 -28.26
N LYS A 110 -56.90 49.07 -27.62
CA LYS A 110 -58.00 48.10 -27.76
C LYS A 110 -59.04 48.22 -26.64
N GLY A 111 -58.92 49.24 -25.79
CA GLY A 111 -59.78 49.51 -24.65
C GLY A 111 -59.24 48.93 -23.34
N THR A 112 -59.80 49.43 -22.23
CA THR A 112 -59.32 49.18 -20.87
C THR A 112 -59.35 47.71 -20.44
N LYS A 113 -60.21 46.89 -21.06
CA LYS A 113 -60.36 45.46 -20.76
C LYS A 113 -59.52 44.52 -21.64
N TYR A 114 -58.73 45.05 -22.56
CA TYR A 114 -57.96 44.23 -23.48
C TYR A 114 -56.77 43.53 -22.79
N ASP A 115 -56.49 42.29 -23.17
CA ASP A 115 -55.37 41.52 -22.63
C ASP A 115 -54.04 41.96 -23.24
N LEU A 116 -53.32 42.81 -22.49
CA LEU A 116 -52.00 43.28 -22.88
C LEU A 116 -50.90 42.21 -22.69
N MET A 117 -51.17 41.10 -21.99
CA MET A 117 -50.15 40.05 -21.77
C MET A 117 -49.80 39.28 -23.05
N GLY A 118 -50.57 39.46 -24.13
CA GLY A 118 -50.24 38.96 -25.46
C GLY A 118 -50.51 37.47 -25.65
N TRP A 119 -51.31 36.84 -24.78
CA TRP A 119 -51.67 35.42 -24.91
C TRP A 119 -52.48 35.16 -26.18
N THR A 120 -53.30 36.11 -26.62
CA THR A 120 -54.04 36.03 -27.89
C THR A 120 -53.12 36.02 -29.11
N SER A 121 -51.91 36.59 -28.97
CA SER A 121 -50.89 36.64 -30.01
C SER A 121 -49.99 35.39 -30.04
N ILE A 122 -50.14 34.50 -29.05
CA ILE A 122 -49.46 33.21 -28.96
C ILE A 122 -50.40 32.14 -29.51
N SER A 123 -49.92 31.36 -30.49
CA SER A 123 -50.71 30.30 -31.13
C SER A 123 -51.23 29.29 -30.10
N GLY A 124 -52.56 29.19 -29.97
CA GLY A 124 -53.24 28.31 -29.01
C GLY A 124 -53.34 28.87 -27.58
N GLY A 125 -52.93 30.11 -27.36
CA GLY A 125 -53.08 30.83 -26.09
C GLY A 125 -52.29 30.22 -24.93
N GLN A 126 -52.64 30.60 -23.71
CA GLN A 126 -51.95 30.16 -22.49
C GLN A 126 -51.93 28.63 -22.34
N LYS A 127 -52.98 27.93 -22.78
CA LYS A 127 -53.13 26.47 -22.63
C LYS A 127 -52.24 25.66 -23.58
N ALA A 128 -51.87 26.21 -24.73
CA ALA A 128 -51.02 25.54 -25.72
C ALA A 128 -49.55 25.98 -25.65
N PHE A 129 -49.17 26.73 -24.60
CA PHE A 129 -47.84 27.27 -24.47
C PHE A 129 -46.78 26.15 -24.33
N ASP A 130 -45.82 26.13 -25.25
CA ASP A 130 -44.70 25.19 -25.18
C ASP A 130 -43.67 25.62 -24.13
N HIS A 131 -43.66 24.88 -23.03
CA HIS A 131 -42.75 25.10 -21.91
C HIS A 131 -41.26 24.92 -22.28
N ALA A 132 -40.93 24.25 -23.39
CA ALA A 132 -39.57 24.19 -23.91
C ALA A 132 -39.01 25.57 -24.30
N LEU A 133 -39.88 26.53 -24.62
CA LEU A 133 -39.48 27.89 -25.00
C LEU A 133 -39.07 28.76 -23.81
N THR A 134 -39.32 28.32 -22.58
CA THR A 134 -38.97 29.05 -21.35
C THR A 134 -37.47 29.24 -21.14
N GLY A 135 -36.64 28.45 -21.82
CA GLY A 135 -35.18 28.54 -21.72
C GLY A 135 -34.54 29.63 -22.59
N GLY A 136 -35.30 30.25 -23.49
CA GLY A 136 -34.77 31.21 -24.46
C GLY A 136 -33.83 30.54 -25.47
N THR A 137 -32.54 30.85 -25.41
CA THR A 137 -31.48 30.20 -26.20
C THR A 137 -30.91 28.94 -25.55
N ARG A 138 -31.29 28.65 -24.29
CA ARG A 138 -30.93 27.43 -23.56
C ARG A 138 -32.11 26.43 -23.59
N PRO A 139 -31.86 25.14 -23.32
CA PRO A 139 -32.95 24.17 -23.14
C PRO A 139 -33.93 24.64 -22.05
N GLY A 140 -35.19 24.86 -22.43
CA GLY A 140 -36.26 25.14 -21.47
C GLY A 140 -36.67 23.92 -20.68
N TRP A 141 -37.50 24.14 -19.66
CA TRP A 141 -37.99 23.06 -18.81
C TRP A 141 -39.17 22.36 -19.50
N LYS A 142 -38.92 21.22 -20.13
CA LYS A 142 -39.98 20.43 -20.79
C LYS A 142 -40.85 19.74 -19.74
N LEU A 143 -42.17 19.85 -19.91
CA LEU A 143 -43.12 19.12 -19.08
C LEU A 143 -43.33 17.73 -19.67
N ASN A 144 -42.92 16.70 -18.91
CA ASN A 144 -43.00 15.31 -19.32
C ASN A 144 -43.98 14.51 -18.45
N GLY A 145 -44.54 13.43 -19.00
CA GLY A 145 -45.47 12.56 -18.29
C GLY A 145 -46.73 13.29 -17.82
N LYS A 146 -47.14 13.07 -16.56
CA LYS A 146 -48.32 13.73 -15.97
C LYS A 146 -48.17 15.25 -15.81
N HIS A 147 -46.94 15.77 -15.82
CA HIS A 147 -46.72 17.22 -15.74
C HIS A 147 -47.11 17.93 -17.04
N ALA A 148 -47.21 17.23 -18.17
CA ALA A 148 -47.67 17.81 -19.43
C ALA A 148 -49.17 18.15 -19.42
N SER A 149 -49.94 17.61 -18.48
CA SER A 149 -51.40 17.75 -18.38
C SER A 149 -51.86 18.44 -17.10
N ILE A 150 -50.97 19.16 -16.40
CA ILE A 150 -51.30 19.89 -15.17
C ILE A 150 -51.67 21.34 -15.47
N GLU A 151 -52.60 21.91 -14.71
CA GLU A 151 -53.01 23.30 -14.88
C GLU A 151 -51.90 24.26 -14.41
N CYS A 152 -51.70 25.37 -15.13
CA CYS A 152 -50.58 26.29 -14.87
C CYS A 152 -50.53 26.80 -13.43
N GLN A 153 -51.70 27.02 -12.82
CA GLN A 153 -51.88 27.56 -11.47
C GLN A 153 -51.43 26.59 -10.36
N ASP A 154 -51.38 25.29 -10.64
CA ASP A 154 -50.88 24.29 -9.69
C ASP A 154 -49.35 24.37 -9.54
N CYS A 155 -48.66 24.89 -10.55
CA CYS A 155 -47.21 25.11 -10.55
C CYS A 155 -46.84 26.58 -10.28
N HIS A 156 -47.58 27.54 -10.83
CA HIS A 156 -47.30 28.97 -10.76
C HIS A 156 -48.21 29.68 -9.75
N LYS A 157 -47.88 29.54 -8.47
CA LYS A 157 -48.69 30.09 -7.36
C LYS A 157 -48.34 31.52 -6.98
N ALA A 158 -47.18 32.02 -7.42
CA ALA A 158 -46.73 33.37 -7.10
C ALA A 158 -47.55 34.41 -7.89
N LYS A 159 -47.89 35.52 -7.24
CA LYS A 159 -48.53 36.68 -7.86
C LYS A 159 -47.62 37.91 -7.78
N ASP A 160 -47.73 38.83 -8.72
CA ASP A 160 -47.08 40.15 -8.64
C ASP A 160 -47.90 41.15 -7.81
N LYS A 161 -47.43 42.40 -7.74
CA LYS A 161 -48.07 43.46 -6.93
C LYS A 161 -49.45 43.83 -7.47
N GLN A 162 -49.74 43.49 -8.72
CA GLN A 162 -50.99 43.73 -9.44
C GLN A 162 -51.93 42.52 -9.37
N GLY A 163 -51.52 41.43 -8.69
CA GLY A 163 -52.31 40.21 -8.52
C GLY A 163 -52.25 39.27 -9.73
N LEU A 164 -51.39 39.54 -10.71
CA LEU A 164 -51.19 38.69 -11.89
C LEU A 164 -50.24 37.54 -11.56
N THR A 165 -50.51 36.37 -12.16
CA THR A 165 -49.70 35.17 -11.95
C THR A 165 -48.28 35.36 -12.50
N ARG A 166 -47.29 35.10 -11.67
CA ARG A 166 -45.88 35.12 -12.05
C ARG A 166 -45.45 33.74 -12.52
N PHE A 167 -45.13 33.63 -13.81
CA PHE A 167 -44.69 32.39 -14.45
C PHE A 167 -43.18 32.10 -14.27
N MET A 168 -42.43 33.02 -13.67
CA MET A 168 -40.98 32.87 -13.46
C MET A 168 -40.62 32.79 -11.98
N GLY A 169 -39.56 32.03 -11.68
CA GLY A 169 -39.05 31.87 -10.31
C GLY A 169 -39.62 30.67 -9.54
N THR A 170 -40.49 29.85 -10.16
CA THR A 170 -40.89 28.56 -9.61
C THR A 170 -39.67 27.64 -9.50
N ASP A 171 -39.45 27.05 -8.32
CA ASP A 171 -38.37 26.09 -8.09
C ASP A 171 -38.64 24.82 -8.91
N LYS A 172 -37.62 24.40 -9.69
CA LYS A 172 -37.72 23.27 -10.60
C LYS A 172 -37.36 21.94 -9.94
N ALA A 173 -36.90 21.95 -8.68
CA ALA A 173 -36.60 20.74 -7.95
C ALA A 173 -37.87 19.95 -7.63
N CYS A 174 -37.88 18.64 -7.93
CA CYS A 174 -39.03 17.76 -7.68
C CYS A 174 -39.55 17.90 -6.24
N GLY A 175 -38.64 17.88 -5.25
CA GLY A 175 -39.01 17.98 -3.84
C GLY A 175 -39.53 19.34 -3.38
N ALA A 176 -39.39 20.41 -4.17
CA ALA A 176 -40.02 21.69 -3.85
C ALA A 176 -41.56 21.61 -4.00
N CYS A 177 -42.04 20.81 -4.94
CA CYS A 177 -43.46 20.56 -5.17
C CYS A 177 -43.96 19.29 -4.46
N HIS A 178 -43.15 18.23 -4.42
CA HIS A 178 -43.49 16.91 -3.86
C HIS A 178 -42.95 16.69 -2.44
N ALA A 179 -42.76 17.75 -1.66
CA ALA A 179 -42.21 17.68 -0.30
C ALA A 179 -43.02 16.77 0.65
N LYS A 180 -44.34 16.68 0.44
CA LYS A 180 -45.26 15.87 1.26
C LYS A 180 -45.32 14.41 0.80
N ASP A 181 -45.01 14.16 -0.47
CA ASP A 181 -45.12 12.84 -1.08
C ASP A 181 -43.86 11.99 -0.87
N GLN A 182 -42.76 12.59 -0.38
CA GLN A 182 -41.48 11.90 -0.18
C GLN A 182 -41.46 11.03 1.10
N PRO A 183 -41.42 9.69 0.97
CA PRO A 183 -41.33 8.79 2.13
C PRO A 183 -39.90 8.74 2.73
N HIS A 184 -38.91 9.36 2.07
CA HIS A 184 -37.48 9.20 2.34
C HIS A 184 -36.90 10.06 3.47
N LYS A 185 -37.69 10.99 4.03
CA LYS A 185 -37.34 11.87 5.15
C LYS A 185 -36.03 12.64 4.96
N LEU A 186 -35.82 13.22 3.78
CA LEU A 186 -34.63 13.99 3.42
C LEU A 186 -34.65 15.38 4.07
N VAL A 187 -33.47 15.87 4.47
CA VAL A 187 -33.34 17.14 5.24
C VAL A 187 -32.56 18.22 4.50
N ARG A 188 -31.77 17.85 3.46
CA ARG A 188 -30.96 18.79 2.66
C ARG A 188 -31.61 19.00 1.30
N LYS A 189 -31.62 20.26 0.83
CA LYS A 189 -32.21 20.65 -0.47
C LYS A 189 -31.55 19.91 -1.64
N ASP A 190 -30.23 19.73 -1.61
CA ASP A 190 -29.48 19.03 -2.68
C ASP A 190 -29.81 17.54 -2.78
N LEU A 191 -30.39 16.97 -1.73
CA LEU A 191 -30.87 15.58 -1.73
C LEU A 191 -32.31 15.45 -2.26
N LEU A 192 -33.00 16.57 -2.53
CA LEU A 192 -34.33 16.60 -3.16
C LEU A 192 -34.29 16.48 -4.69
N ALA A 193 -33.12 16.21 -5.26
CA ALA A 193 -32.90 15.83 -6.65
C ALA A 193 -33.39 14.38 -6.88
N CYS A 194 -34.70 14.16 -6.75
CA CYS A 194 -35.33 12.84 -6.85
C CYS A 194 -35.03 12.13 -8.17
N GLU A 195 -34.81 12.90 -9.24
CA GLU A 195 -34.47 12.42 -10.58
C GLU A 195 -33.16 11.63 -10.63
N ARG A 196 -32.29 11.74 -9.62
CA ARG A 196 -31.08 10.93 -9.49
C ARG A 196 -31.38 9.44 -9.28
N CYS A 197 -32.56 9.15 -8.72
CA CYS A 197 -33.01 7.80 -8.39
C CYS A 197 -34.31 7.42 -9.10
N HIS A 198 -35.20 8.38 -9.37
CA HIS A 198 -36.52 8.16 -9.95
C HIS A 198 -36.61 8.74 -11.37
N GLY A 199 -37.44 8.14 -12.23
CA GLY A 199 -37.81 8.71 -13.51
C GLY A 199 -39.07 9.57 -13.38
N GLU A 200 -39.12 10.68 -14.11
CA GLU A 200 -40.33 11.52 -14.20
C GLU A 200 -41.52 10.80 -14.86
N SER A 201 -41.24 9.88 -15.77
CA SER A 201 -42.26 9.05 -16.45
C SER A 201 -42.51 7.70 -15.78
N VAL A 202 -41.53 7.20 -15.02
CA VAL A 202 -41.61 5.92 -14.28
C VAL A 202 -41.04 6.14 -12.89
N TRP A 203 -41.93 6.39 -11.92
CA TRP A 203 -41.56 6.69 -10.54
C TRP A 203 -41.21 5.44 -9.73
N LYS A 204 -41.87 4.31 -10.03
CA LYS A 204 -41.65 2.99 -9.41
C LYS A 204 -41.59 1.90 -10.48
N PRO A 205 -40.60 1.00 -10.44
CA PRO A 205 -39.44 1.00 -9.53
C PRO A 205 -38.50 2.18 -9.81
N ALA A 206 -37.54 2.42 -8.90
CA ALA A 206 -36.46 3.37 -9.15
C ALA A 206 -35.63 2.96 -10.39
N LYS A 207 -34.88 3.91 -10.95
CA LYS A 207 -33.93 3.66 -12.05
C LYS A 207 -32.97 2.53 -11.66
N GLN A 208 -32.66 1.66 -12.61
CA GLN A 208 -31.69 0.57 -12.39
C GLN A 208 -30.28 1.13 -12.11
N THR A 209 -29.90 2.21 -12.79
CA THR A 209 -28.65 2.94 -12.57
C THR A 209 -28.94 4.23 -11.83
N LEU A 210 -28.54 4.30 -10.57
CA LEU A 210 -28.72 5.47 -9.72
C LEU A 210 -27.57 6.46 -9.94
N GLN A 211 -27.88 7.74 -10.07
CA GLN A 211 -26.89 8.82 -10.15
C GLN A 211 -26.53 9.29 -8.73
N PHE A 212 -26.10 8.36 -7.89
CA PHE A 212 -25.77 8.56 -6.48
C PHE A 212 -24.51 7.78 -6.14
N ASN A 213 -23.53 8.44 -5.52
CA ASN A 213 -22.27 7.82 -5.15
C ASN A 213 -22.04 7.88 -3.64
N HIS A 214 -22.05 6.72 -2.99
CA HIS A 214 -21.83 6.64 -1.56
C HIS A 214 -20.40 7.00 -1.14
N ASP A 215 -19.43 6.98 -2.08
CA ASP A 215 -18.04 7.36 -1.84
C ASP A 215 -17.80 8.88 -1.97
N ASP A 216 -18.77 9.65 -2.44
CA ASP A 216 -18.68 11.11 -2.54
C ASP A 216 -19.29 11.77 -1.29
N ARG A 217 -18.48 12.58 -0.58
CA ARG A 217 -18.91 13.32 0.62
C ARG A 217 -20.03 14.34 0.35
N LYS A 218 -20.22 14.76 -0.92
CA LYS A 218 -21.36 15.59 -1.34
C LYS A 218 -22.68 14.82 -1.21
N ASP A 219 -22.65 13.55 -1.57
CA ASP A 219 -23.81 12.67 -1.64
C ASP A 219 -24.09 11.94 -0.32
N ALA A 220 -23.04 11.41 0.33
CA ALA A 220 -23.17 10.60 1.53
C ALA A 220 -22.12 10.97 2.59
N GLY A 221 -22.52 10.83 3.86
CA GLY A 221 -21.62 11.05 5.00
C GLY A 221 -20.51 10.00 5.06
N MET A 222 -20.81 8.72 4.80
CA MET A 222 -19.89 7.61 5.01
C MET A 222 -19.53 6.94 3.68
N PRO A 223 -18.27 6.90 3.23
CA PRO A 223 -17.86 6.07 2.09
C PRO A 223 -18.02 4.58 2.37
N LEU A 224 -18.43 3.79 1.37
CA LEU A 224 -18.56 2.34 1.52
C LEU A 224 -17.24 1.68 1.11
N PHE A 225 -16.66 0.85 1.99
CA PHE A 225 -15.39 0.17 1.68
C PHE A 225 -15.57 -1.33 1.52
N GLY A 226 -14.80 -1.90 0.59
CA GLY A 226 -14.76 -3.33 0.30
C GLY A 226 -16.15 -3.94 0.16
N SER A 227 -16.45 -4.91 1.02
CA SER A 227 -17.68 -5.71 0.93
C SER A 227 -18.95 -4.91 1.24
N HIS A 228 -18.85 -3.74 1.86
CA HIS A 228 -20.01 -2.86 2.11
C HIS A 228 -20.58 -2.27 0.81
N LYS A 229 -19.79 -2.20 -0.27
CA LYS A 229 -20.25 -1.73 -1.59
C LYS A 229 -21.29 -2.69 -2.22
N ASP A 230 -21.21 -3.97 -1.87
CA ASP A 230 -22.10 -5.01 -2.40
C ASP A 230 -23.38 -5.20 -1.55
N VAL A 231 -23.51 -4.45 -0.45
CA VAL A 231 -24.67 -4.57 0.45
C VAL A 231 -25.85 -3.79 -0.08
N ALA A 232 -27.01 -4.45 -0.22
CA ALA A 232 -28.24 -3.81 -0.65
C ALA A 232 -28.63 -2.63 0.26
N CYS A 233 -29.03 -1.49 -0.34
CA CYS A 233 -29.31 -0.25 0.37
C CYS A 233 -30.29 -0.42 1.54
N THR A 234 -31.30 -1.29 1.39
CA THR A 234 -32.35 -1.55 2.40
C THR A 234 -31.83 -2.17 3.69
N LYS A 235 -30.64 -2.77 3.67
CA LYS A 235 -29.98 -3.32 4.87
C LYS A 235 -29.45 -2.22 5.77
N CYS A 236 -29.00 -1.10 5.19
CA CYS A 236 -28.49 0.05 5.93
C CYS A 236 -29.55 1.16 6.06
N HIS A 237 -30.50 1.24 5.12
CA HIS A 237 -31.62 2.18 5.10
C HIS A 237 -32.97 1.46 5.22
N PRO A 238 -33.35 1.02 6.43
CA PRO A 238 -34.64 0.38 6.66
C PRO A 238 -35.79 1.27 6.17
N LYS A 239 -36.76 0.67 5.47
CA LYS A 239 -37.90 1.39 4.88
C LYS A 239 -37.48 2.54 3.93
N ASN A 240 -36.27 2.50 3.39
CA ASN A 240 -35.68 3.54 2.53
C ASN A 240 -35.62 4.93 3.19
N VAL A 241 -35.35 4.97 4.49
CA VAL A 241 -35.10 6.22 5.23
C VAL A 241 -33.61 6.54 5.15
N TYR A 242 -33.26 7.63 4.44
CA TYR A 242 -31.86 8.00 4.20
C TYR A 242 -31.27 8.94 5.26
N LYS A 243 -32.12 9.54 6.11
CA LYS A 243 -31.69 10.20 7.35
C LYS A 243 -31.58 9.17 8.47
N LEU A 244 -30.39 8.60 8.65
CA LEU A 244 -30.14 7.68 9.75
C LEU A 244 -30.12 8.44 11.10
N PRO A 245 -30.67 7.87 12.19
CA PRO A 245 -30.79 8.55 13.48
C PRO A 245 -29.49 8.58 14.30
N PHE A 246 -28.36 8.12 13.74
CA PHE A 246 -27.11 7.92 14.47
C PHE A 246 -26.20 9.16 14.38
N GLY A 247 -25.72 9.66 15.53
CA GLY A 247 -24.89 10.87 15.61
C GLY A 247 -23.46 10.73 15.08
N LYS A 248 -23.00 9.51 14.75
CA LYS A 248 -21.68 9.21 14.19
C LYS A 248 -21.79 8.16 13.07
N PRO A 249 -22.17 8.57 11.84
CA PRO A 249 -22.39 7.64 10.74
C PRO A 249 -21.12 6.95 10.23
N ASP A 250 -19.94 7.48 10.54
CA ASP A 250 -18.65 7.01 10.00
C ASP A 250 -17.93 5.97 10.89
N SER A 251 -18.51 5.51 12.02
CA SER A 251 -17.84 4.53 12.89
C SER A 251 -18.35 3.12 12.67
N CYS A 252 -17.44 2.13 12.60
CA CYS A 252 -17.79 0.73 12.76
C CYS A 252 -18.19 0.47 14.24
N GLY A 253 -19.34 -0.19 14.47
CA GLY A 253 -19.77 -0.66 15.80
C GLY A 253 -20.37 0.41 16.72
N ASN A 254 -21.45 0.06 17.42
CA ASN A 254 -22.20 0.86 18.42
C ASN A 254 -22.79 2.20 17.91
N SER A 255 -22.66 2.45 16.61
CA SER A 255 -23.27 3.52 15.82
C SER A 255 -24.58 3.08 15.14
N GLY A 256 -25.12 1.92 15.52
CA GLY A 256 -26.49 1.49 15.15
C GLY A 256 -26.62 0.60 13.91
N CYS A 257 -25.58 0.43 13.09
CA CYS A 257 -25.59 -0.55 11.98
C CYS A 257 -25.04 -1.93 12.39
N HIS A 258 -24.04 -1.96 13.28
CA HIS A 258 -23.48 -3.17 13.86
C HIS A 258 -23.33 -3.02 15.37
N GLN A 259 -23.61 -4.08 16.13
CA GLN A 259 -23.34 -4.15 17.56
C GLN A 259 -21.97 -4.79 17.78
N SER A 260 -21.13 -4.18 18.61
CA SER A 260 -19.82 -4.76 18.93
C SER A 260 -20.00 -6.01 19.80
N PRO A 261 -19.37 -7.15 19.47
CA PRO A 261 -19.37 -8.32 20.35
C PRO A 261 -18.39 -8.19 21.52
N HIS A 262 -17.63 -7.10 21.62
CA HIS A 262 -16.55 -6.89 22.59
C HIS A 262 -16.91 -5.98 23.77
N GLU A 263 -18.19 -5.97 24.18
CA GLU A 263 -18.66 -5.15 25.29
C GLU A 263 -17.96 -5.51 26.61
N GLY A 264 -17.54 -4.48 27.37
CA GLY A 264 -16.83 -4.65 28.65
C GLY A 264 -15.41 -5.21 28.51
N HIS A 265 -14.81 -5.10 27.32
CA HIS A 265 -13.46 -5.58 27.03
C HIS A 265 -12.60 -4.48 26.41
N ILE A 266 -11.27 -4.56 26.57
CA ILE A 266 -10.33 -3.60 25.95
C ILE A 266 -10.48 -3.50 24.42
N PHE A 267 -11.00 -4.56 23.77
CA PHE A 267 -11.27 -4.57 22.33
C PHE A 267 -12.48 -3.69 21.94
N GLY A 268 -13.43 -3.49 22.85
CA GLY A 268 -14.58 -2.60 22.67
C GLY A 268 -14.27 -1.13 22.97
N ALA A 269 -13.19 -0.86 23.70
CA ALA A 269 -12.74 0.50 24.05
C ALA A 269 -11.94 1.20 22.92
N ARG A 270 -11.71 0.52 21.80
CA ARG A 270 -10.94 1.04 20.65
C ARG A 270 -11.79 1.04 19.38
N PRO A 271 -11.51 1.92 18.40
CA PRO A 271 -12.14 1.84 17.07
C PRO A 271 -11.91 0.46 16.45
N CYS A 272 -12.91 -0.11 15.79
CA CYS A 272 -12.81 -1.45 15.21
C CYS A 272 -11.66 -1.56 14.21
N GLU A 273 -11.38 -0.47 13.49
CA GLU A 273 -10.32 -0.32 12.48
C GLU A 273 -8.91 -0.52 13.04
N TRP A 274 -8.78 -0.47 14.36
CA TRP A 274 -7.51 -0.74 15.05
C TRP A 274 -7.11 -2.21 14.93
N CYS A 275 -8.09 -3.12 14.81
CA CYS A 275 -7.88 -4.56 14.72
C CYS A 275 -8.46 -5.19 13.44
N HIS A 276 -9.62 -4.71 12.99
CA HIS A 276 -10.37 -5.24 11.85
C HIS A 276 -10.33 -4.27 10.68
N SER A 277 -10.22 -4.76 9.44
CA SER A 277 -10.38 -3.89 8.27
C SER A 277 -11.79 -3.96 7.71
N PRO A 278 -12.42 -2.81 7.37
CA PRO A 278 -13.72 -2.76 6.70
C PRO A 278 -13.66 -3.29 5.26
N THR A 279 -12.46 -3.55 4.72
CA THR A 279 -12.28 -4.10 3.36
C THR A 279 -12.57 -5.59 3.28
N PHE A 280 -12.46 -6.34 4.39
CA PHE A 280 -12.65 -7.78 4.38
C PHE A 280 -14.13 -8.17 4.52
N LYS A 281 -14.51 -9.27 3.86
CA LYS A 281 -15.85 -9.87 3.96
C LYS A 281 -16.22 -10.35 5.37
N THR A 282 -15.22 -10.56 6.24
CA THR A 282 -15.44 -11.06 7.61
C THR A 282 -14.54 -10.33 8.59
N LEU A 283 -15.07 -10.05 9.79
CA LEU A 283 -14.28 -9.51 10.91
C LEU A 283 -13.36 -10.57 11.55
N LYS A 284 -13.45 -11.84 11.15
CA LYS A 284 -12.61 -12.92 11.68
C LYS A 284 -11.13 -12.80 11.25
N ASN A 285 -10.87 -12.11 10.15
CA ASN A 285 -9.52 -11.92 9.64
C ASN A 285 -8.88 -10.65 10.23
N ILE A 286 -8.18 -10.82 11.36
CA ILE A 286 -7.45 -9.75 12.06
C ILE A 286 -6.01 -9.61 11.51
N GLN A 287 -5.82 -9.85 10.21
CA GLN A 287 -4.48 -9.86 9.58
C GLN A 287 -3.78 -8.49 9.58
N VAL A 288 -4.48 -7.44 10.00
CA VAL A 288 -3.97 -6.05 10.03
C VAL A 288 -3.37 -5.69 11.39
N PHE A 289 -3.59 -6.52 12.42
CA PHE A 289 -3.11 -6.23 13.76
C PHE A 289 -1.81 -6.98 14.08
N ASP A 290 -0.70 -6.24 14.02
CA ASP A 290 0.57 -6.69 14.58
C ASP A 290 0.72 -6.16 16.01
N HIS A 291 0.79 -7.08 16.98
CA HIS A 291 0.91 -6.72 18.39
C HIS A 291 2.22 -5.97 18.68
N THR A 292 3.33 -6.32 18.00
CA THR A 292 4.64 -5.68 18.16
C THR A 292 4.58 -4.24 17.67
N GLU A 293 4.10 -4.01 16.46
CA GLU A 293 4.02 -2.66 15.86
C GLU A 293 3.04 -1.75 16.61
N ARG A 294 1.89 -2.29 17.02
CA ARG A 294 0.82 -1.48 17.63
C ARG A 294 1.00 -1.24 19.13
N THR A 295 1.73 -2.11 19.83
CA THR A 295 1.84 -2.07 21.31
C THR A 295 3.27 -2.05 21.84
N ARG A 296 4.27 -2.26 20.99
CA ARG A 296 5.70 -2.43 21.35
C ARG A 296 5.91 -3.56 22.36
N PHE A 297 5.16 -4.65 22.20
CA PHE A 297 5.33 -5.89 22.97
C PHE A 297 5.30 -7.07 22.01
N ASP A 298 6.45 -7.72 21.82
CA ASP A 298 6.57 -8.87 20.92
C ASP A 298 6.16 -10.16 21.64
N LEU A 299 5.07 -10.75 21.16
CA LEU A 299 4.52 -12.00 21.66
C LEU A 299 5.39 -13.22 21.30
N GLY A 300 6.30 -13.09 20.33
CA GLY A 300 7.06 -14.21 19.81
C GLY A 300 6.18 -15.27 19.10
N PRO A 301 6.78 -16.29 18.49
CA PRO A 301 6.05 -17.25 17.64
C PRO A 301 5.04 -18.13 18.38
N ALA A 302 5.28 -18.42 19.67
CA ALA A 302 4.40 -19.26 20.47
C ALA A 302 3.13 -18.50 20.92
N HIS A 303 3.28 -17.32 21.53
CA HIS A 303 2.11 -16.55 21.98
C HIS A 303 1.32 -15.91 20.82
N ARG A 304 1.93 -15.71 19.64
CA ARG A 304 1.18 -15.30 18.43
C ARG A 304 0.11 -16.32 17.98
N LYS A 305 0.18 -17.57 18.44
CA LYS A 305 -0.81 -18.63 18.14
C LYS A 305 -1.94 -18.71 19.17
N ILE A 306 -1.81 -18.01 20.29
CA ILE A 306 -2.76 -18.01 21.40
C ILE A 306 -3.88 -17.00 21.08
N LYS A 307 -5.12 -17.30 21.47
CA LYS A 307 -6.24 -16.40 21.24
C LYS A 307 -6.10 -15.15 22.10
N CYS A 308 -6.45 -13.98 21.57
CA CYS A 308 -6.27 -12.70 22.26
C CYS A 308 -6.98 -12.67 23.63
N GLU A 309 -8.14 -13.32 23.76
CA GLU A 309 -8.95 -13.41 24.98
C GLU A 309 -8.28 -14.20 26.11
N GLN A 310 -7.29 -15.03 25.79
CA GLN A 310 -6.55 -15.80 26.81
C GLN A 310 -5.55 -14.91 27.56
N CYS A 311 -5.09 -13.82 26.93
CA CYS A 311 -4.22 -12.83 27.57
C CYS A 311 -5.03 -11.61 28.04
N HIS A 312 -5.91 -11.11 27.20
CA HIS A 312 -6.87 -10.07 27.55
C HIS A 312 -8.15 -10.75 28.01
N THR A 313 -8.24 -11.08 29.29
CA THR A 313 -9.41 -11.77 29.83
C THR A 313 -10.52 -10.78 30.17
N LYS A 314 -11.77 -11.26 30.20
CA LYS A 314 -12.92 -10.44 30.63
C LYS A 314 -12.75 -9.88 32.05
N ALA A 315 -12.02 -10.58 32.93
CA ALA A 315 -11.72 -10.12 34.29
C ALA A 315 -10.83 -8.87 34.31
N LEU A 316 -9.99 -8.65 33.29
CA LEU A 316 -9.18 -7.44 33.15
C LEU A 316 -10.01 -6.25 32.64
N GLY A 317 -11.18 -6.49 32.05
CA GLY A 317 -12.01 -5.45 31.44
C GLY A 317 -11.21 -4.67 30.38
N GLU A 318 -11.03 -3.37 30.61
CA GLU A 318 -10.26 -2.46 29.75
C GLU A 318 -8.78 -2.36 30.12
N ALA A 319 -8.35 -3.02 31.20
CA ALA A 319 -6.97 -2.98 31.66
C ALA A 319 -6.03 -3.81 30.78
N ARG A 320 -4.76 -3.42 30.78
CA ARG A 320 -3.70 -4.13 30.05
C ARG A 320 -3.09 -5.23 30.94
N PRO A 321 -2.82 -6.44 30.39
CA PRO A 321 -2.10 -7.48 31.11
C PRO A 321 -0.68 -7.02 31.48
N ASN A 322 -0.15 -7.55 32.59
CA ASN A 322 1.24 -7.31 32.97
C ASN A 322 2.20 -8.01 31.97
N ARG A 323 3.24 -7.31 31.55
CA ARG A 323 4.25 -7.80 30.59
C ARG A 323 5.27 -8.76 31.20
N ALA A 324 5.35 -8.81 32.53
CA ALA A 324 6.27 -9.69 33.23
C ALA A 324 5.84 -11.17 33.09
N CYS A 325 6.74 -11.99 32.55
CA CYS A 325 6.51 -13.40 32.25
C CYS A 325 5.98 -14.15 33.49
N GLU A 326 6.61 -13.90 34.63
CA GLU A 326 6.35 -14.56 35.90
C GLU A 326 4.97 -14.25 36.49
N GLN A 327 4.31 -13.18 36.04
CA GLN A 327 2.96 -12.83 36.49
C GLN A 327 1.89 -13.70 35.83
N CYS A 328 2.15 -14.15 34.60
CA CYS A 328 1.24 -15.04 33.88
C CYS A 328 1.62 -16.51 34.08
N HIS A 329 2.92 -16.81 34.10
CA HIS A 329 3.46 -18.17 34.21
C HIS A 329 3.89 -18.55 35.65
N ALA A 330 3.40 -17.85 36.68
CA ALA A 330 3.70 -18.17 38.08
C ALA A 330 3.39 -19.64 38.42
N LYS A 331 2.25 -20.13 37.93
CA LYS A 331 1.77 -21.51 38.15
C LYS A 331 2.43 -22.54 37.24
N ASP A 332 2.94 -22.09 36.09
CA ASP A 332 3.62 -22.95 35.12
C ASP A 332 5.11 -23.11 35.45
N SER A 333 5.61 -22.34 36.41
CA SER A 333 6.98 -22.44 36.87
C SER A 333 7.23 -23.79 37.53
N HIS A 334 7.91 -24.68 36.81
CA HIS A 334 8.44 -25.93 37.36
C HIS A 334 9.62 -25.72 38.33
N HIS A 335 9.96 -24.46 38.62
CA HIS A 335 11.03 -24.12 39.53
C HIS A 335 10.57 -23.98 40.99
N ALA A 336 9.27 -23.89 41.31
CA ALA A 336 8.81 -23.67 42.69
C ALA A 336 9.61 -22.52 43.37
N ASP A 337 10.19 -22.75 44.57
CA ASP A 337 11.03 -21.77 45.30
C ASP A 337 12.49 -21.72 44.81
N ARG A 338 12.83 -22.51 43.78
CA ARG A 338 14.20 -22.58 43.22
C ARG A 338 14.55 -21.24 42.64
N PHE A 339 15.74 -20.75 43.00
CA PHE A 339 16.26 -19.45 42.57
C PHE A 339 15.52 -18.24 43.17
N LYS A 340 14.87 -18.37 44.34
CA LYS A 340 14.26 -17.24 45.07
C LYS A 340 15.18 -16.03 45.28
N GLU A 341 16.50 -16.26 45.32
CA GLU A 341 17.53 -15.20 45.40
C GLU A 341 17.51 -14.26 44.19
N PHE A 342 16.91 -14.68 43.07
CA PHE A 342 16.71 -13.90 41.85
C PHE A 342 15.28 -13.34 41.70
N GLY A 343 14.45 -13.43 42.76
CA GLY A 343 13.06 -12.93 42.82
C GLY A 343 12.05 -14.00 43.25
N ALA A 344 10.87 -13.59 43.71
CA ALA A 344 9.79 -14.49 44.14
C ALA A 344 8.43 -14.09 43.50
N PRO A 345 8.02 -14.72 42.38
CA PRO A 345 8.76 -15.70 41.57
C PRO A 345 9.98 -15.11 40.82
N PRO A 346 10.99 -15.91 40.45
CA PRO A 346 12.21 -15.42 39.81
C PRO A 346 11.92 -14.86 38.41
N ARG A 347 12.56 -13.73 38.07
CA ARG A 347 12.43 -13.11 36.74
C ARG A 347 12.97 -14.03 35.67
N CYS A 348 12.09 -14.64 34.90
CA CYS A 348 12.44 -15.75 34.01
C CYS A 348 13.45 -15.33 32.94
N GLU A 349 13.38 -14.08 32.48
CA GLU A 349 14.27 -13.48 31.48
C GLU A 349 15.75 -13.48 31.86
N THR A 350 16.05 -13.59 33.16
CA THR A 350 17.41 -13.69 33.69
C THR A 350 18.12 -14.94 33.16
N CYS A 351 17.38 -16.01 32.93
CA CYS A 351 17.92 -17.29 32.47
C CYS A 351 17.38 -17.67 31.08
N HIS A 352 16.12 -17.37 30.79
CA HIS A 352 15.43 -17.78 29.57
C HIS A 352 15.21 -16.58 28.63
N PRO A 353 15.66 -16.64 27.36
CA PRO A 353 15.36 -15.58 26.40
C PRO A 353 13.88 -15.55 26.04
N SER A 354 13.33 -14.35 25.86
CA SER A 354 11.97 -14.18 25.33
C SER A 354 11.93 -14.47 23.83
N GLY A 355 10.81 -15.04 23.35
CA GLY A 355 10.51 -15.15 21.92
C GLY A 355 11.14 -16.32 21.15
N GLY A 356 11.90 -17.21 21.79
CA GLY A 356 12.45 -18.41 21.14
C GLY A 356 11.42 -19.53 20.88
N PRO A 357 11.71 -20.48 19.96
CA PRO A 357 10.83 -21.63 19.69
C PRO A 357 10.77 -22.65 20.84
N LYS A 358 11.73 -22.59 21.78
CA LYS A 358 11.79 -23.39 23.02
C LYS A 358 12.21 -22.51 24.19
N PHE A 359 11.60 -22.71 25.36
CA PHE A 359 11.91 -21.97 26.59
C PHE A 359 13.14 -22.56 27.31
N THR A 360 14.30 -22.52 26.66
CA THR A 360 15.55 -23.09 27.19
C THR A 360 16.40 -22.03 27.88
N PRO A 361 17.02 -22.33 29.05
CA PRO A 361 17.85 -21.36 29.73
C PRO A 361 19.19 -21.20 28.99
N SER A 362 19.43 -20.01 28.42
CA SER A 362 20.65 -19.66 27.69
C SER A 362 21.20 -18.27 27.98
N ASN A 363 20.46 -17.43 28.71
CA ASN A 363 20.87 -16.06 29.04
C ASN A 363 21.74 -15.98 30.31
N PHE A 364 21.85 -17.06 31.07
CA PHE A 364 22.58 -17.04 32.34
C PHE A 364 24.10 -17.13 32.12
N ASN A 365 24.81 -16.05 32.45
CA ASN A 365 26.27 -16.01 32.40
C ASN A 365 26.88 -16.41 33.75
N HIS A 366 27.44 -17.63 33.80
CA HIS A 366 28.01 -18.22 35.02
C HIS A 366 29.24 -17.44 35.54
N GLY A 367 30.09 -16.90 34.67
CA GLY A 367 31.29 -16.16 35.07
C GLY A 367 31.01 -14.73 35.55
N ALA A 368 29.93 -14.10 35.06
CA ALA A 368 29.52 -12.76 35.49
C ALA A 368 28.67 -12.76 36.77
N ARG A 369 27.98 -13.87 37.05
CA ARG A 369 27.03 -13.99 38.17
C ARG A 369 27.50 -14.91 39.29
N THR A 370 28.61 -15.64 39.10
CA THR A 370 29.19 -16.54 40.11
C THR A 370 30.72 -16.44 40.12
N LYS A 371 31.37 -17.03 41.14
CA LYS A 371 32.84 -17.10 41.25
C LYS A 371 33.48 -18.25 40.43
N PHE A 372 32.69 -19.06 39.74
CA PHE A 372 33.15 -20.24 39.01
C PHE A 372 32.95 -20.02 37.51
N LYS A 373 34.03 -19.85 36.73
CA LYS A 373 33.93 -19.66 35.28
C LYS A 373 33.95 -21.02 34.59
N LEU A 374 32.98 -21.29 33.72
CA LEU A 374 32.91 -22.52 32.93
C LEU A 374 33.70 -22.33 31.63
N GLU A 375 34.67 -23.21 31.36
CA GLU A 375 35.54 -23.18 30.17
C GLU A 375 35.66 -24.59 29.54
N PHE A 376 36.06 -24.67 28.27
CA PHE A 376 36.20 -25.92 27.50
C PHE A 376 34.99 -26.86 27.65
N LYS A 377 35.20 -28.17 27.88
CA LYS A 377 34.09 -29.12 28.04
C LYS A 377 33.19 -28.83 29.24
N HIS A 378 33.61 -28.02 30.22
CA HIS A 378 32.74 -27.58 31.31
C HIS A 378 31.74 -26.50 30.87
N ALA A 379 32.07 -25.68 29.86
CA ALA A 379 31.14 -24.71 29.28
C ALA A 379 30.01 -25.35 28.45
N GLU A 380 30.24 -26.56 27.95
CA GLU A 380 29.26 -27.33 27.18
C GLU A 380 28.29 -28.16 28.06
N GLN A 381 28.49 -28.20 29.39
CA GLN A 381 27.68 -29.05 30.26
C GLN A 381 26.31 -28.44 30.57
N ALA A 382 25.29 -29.28 30.59
CA ALA A 382 23.97 -28.90 31.11
C ALA A 382 24.04 -28.61 32.62
N CYS A 383 23.27 -27.64 33.11
CA CYS A 383 23.30 -27.21 34.51
C CYS A 383 23.13 -28.39 35.50
N ARG A 384 22.29 -29.39 35.18
CA ARG A 384 22.06 -30.57 36.03
C ARG A 384 23.26 -31.51 36.15
N ASN A 385 24.21 -31.47 35.21
CA ASN A 385 25.40 -32.33 35.26
C ASN A 385 26.35 -31.90 36.40
N CYS A 386 26.29 -30.62 36.80
CA CYS A 386 27.10 -30.03 37.86
C CYS A 386 26.29 -29.80 39.14
N HIS A 387 25.06 -29.29 39.04
CA HIS A 387 24.14 -29.12 40.16
C HIS A 387 23.36 -30.42 40.44
N ARG A 388 24.06 -31.41 41.01
CA ARG A 388 23.56 -32.77 41.26
C ARG A 388 22.73 -32.86 42.54
N GLY A 389 21.70 -33.70 42.54
CA GLY A 389 20.79 -33.96 43.65
C GLY A 389 19.88 -35.16 43.39
N LYS A 390 19.33 -35.80 44.44
CA LYS A 390 18.45 -36.99 44.33
C LYS A 390 17.04 -36.64 43.84
N GLY A 391 16.62 -35.37 43.96
CA GLY A 391 15.35 -34.85 43.44
C GLY A 391 15.40 -33.38 42.98
N PRO A 392 14.31 -32.85 42.42
CA PRO A 392 14.21 -31.44 41.97
C PRO A 392 14.52 -30.41 43.07
N SER A 393 14.21 -30.73 44.32
CA SER A 393 14.47 -29.93 45.53
C SER A 393 15.94 -29.95 45.98
N ASP A 394 16.73 -30.94 45.56
CA ASP A 394 18.15 -31.02 45.90
C ASP A 394 19.02 -30.13 45.00
N PHE A 395 18.46 -29.63 43.89
CA PHE A 395 19.16 -28.72 42.97
C PHE A 395 19.46 -27.34 43.61
N GLU A 396 18.73 -26.95 44.66
CA GLU A 396 18.99 -25.71 45.42
C GLU A 396 20.10 -25.84 46.46
N ARG A 397 20.38 -27.06 46.95
CA ARG A 397 21.32 -27.31 48.04
C ARG A 397 22.65 -27.82 47.53
N PHE A 398 23.17 -27.20 46.48
CA PHE A 398 24.53 -27.44 46.03
C PHE A 398 25.51 -26.88 47.08
N THR A 399 25.80 -27.65 48.12
CA THR A 399 26.92 -27.39 49.02
C THR A 399 28.20 -27.73 48.27
N PHE A 400 28.75 -26.74 47.55
CA PHE A 400 30.09 -26.87 47.00
C PHE A 400 31.08 -26.98 48.17
N ASN A 401 31.57 -28.19 48.45
CA ASN A 401 32.68 -28.38 49.37
C ASN A 401 33.97 -27.89 48.68
N PRO A 402 34.63 -26.81 49.14
CA PRO A 402 35.57 -26.03 48.35
C PRO A 402 37.01 -26.56 48.40
N SER A 403 37.22 -27.87 48.28
CA SER A 403 38.59 -28.40 48.12
C SER A 403 39.20 -28.13 46.74
N LYS A 404 38.45 -27.58 45.77
CA LYS A 404 38.90 -27.27 44.38
C LYS A 404 39.50 -28.47 43.63
N GLU A 405 39.27 -29.68 44.12
CA GLU A 405 39.93 -30.90 43.69
C GLU A 405 39.11 -31.62 42.60
N CYS A 406 39.75 -32.06 41.52
CA CYS A 406 39.10 -32.62 40.33
C CYS A 406 38.17 -33.82 40.64
N MET A 407 38.60 -34.70 41.54
CA MET A 407 37.92 -35.94 41.91
C MET A 407 36.69 -35.74 42.81
N SER A 408 36.46 -34.52 43.31
CA SER A 408 35.22 -34.16 44.02
C SER A 408 34.00 -34.20 43.09
N CYS A 409 34.22 -34.00 41.78
CA CYS A 409 33.18 -34.00 40.75
C CYS A 409 33.37 -35.13 39.72
N HIS A 410 34.61 -35.53 39.46
CA HIS A 410 35.01 -36.57 38.50
C HIS A 410 35.34 -37.89 39.21
N ALA A 411 34.50 -38.91 39.07
CA ALA A 411 34.80 -40.24 39.60
C ALA A 411 35.31 -41.17 38.48
N HIS A 412 36.58 -41.58 38.55
CA HIS A 412 37.24 -42.46 37.58
C HIS A 412 36.96 -43.95 37.85
N ALA A 413 35.69 -44.33 38.06
CA ALA A 413 35.36 -45.71 38.44
C ALA A 413 35.76 -46.75 37.38
N ASN A 414 35.87 -46.36 36.10
CA ASN A 414 36.03 -47.29 34.98
C ASN A 414 37.11 -46.94 33.94
N VAL A 415 37.80 -45.79 34.05
CA VAL A 415 38.83 -45.39 33.07
C VAL A 415 40.19 -45.35 33.79
N HIS A 416 41.20 -46.00 33.21
CA HIS A 416 42.51 -46.32 33.83
C HIS A 416 42.48 -47.28 35.04
N ARG A 417 41.52 -48.21 35.06
CA ARG A 417 41.46 -49.33 36.02
C ARG A 417 42.26 -50.53 35.49
N ASP A 418 43.06 -51.16 36.34
CA ASP A 418 43.75 -52.41 36.01
C ASP A 418 43.65 -53.41 37.18
N THR A 419 44.16 -54.63 36.97
CA THR A 419 44.10 -55.72 37.96
C THR A 419 44.84 -55.42 39.27
N LYS A 420 45.76 -54.45 39.28
CA LYS A 420 46.49 -53.97 40.47
C LYS A 420 45.87 -52.72 41.09
N HIS A 421 45.06 -51.97 40.33
CA HIS A 421 44.42 -50.72 40.75
C HIS A 421 42.90 -50.74 40.45
N PRO A 422 42.10 -51.51 41.22
CA PRO A 422 40.70 -51.74 40.93
C PRO A 422 39.79 -50.50 41.11
N ASN A 423 40.28 -49.44 41.74
CA ASN A 423 39.54 -48.19 41.97
C ASN A 423 40.09 -47.00 41.15
N GLY A 424 40.84 -47.29 40.09
CA GLY A 424 41.54 -46.29 39.28
C GLY A 424 42.98 -46.07 39.76
N LYS A 425 43.88 -45.79 38.80
CA LYS A 425 45.33 -45.74 39.04
C LYS A 425 45.85 -44.39 39.56
N TYR A 426 45.12 -43.29 39.36
CA TYR A 426 45.64 -41.92 39.52
C TYR A 426 44.94 -41.13 40.63
N LYS A 427 45.69 -40.26 41.33
CA LYS A 427 45.19 -39.34 42.38
C LYS A 427 44.91 -37.95 41.80
N ASN A 428 44.29 -37.07 42.59
CA ASN A 428 43.82 -35.73 42.17
C ASN A 428 44.86 -34.85 41.46
N GLY A 429 46.14 -34.90 41.87
CA GLY A 429 47.21 -34.10 41.28
C GLY A 429 47.82 -34.69 40.00
N ASP A 430 47.57 -35.97 39.71
CA ASP A 430 48.24 -36.70 38.63
C ASP A 430 47.59 -36.46 37.27
N CYS A 431 46.41 -35.85 37.25
CA CYS A 431 45.58 -35.74 36.05
C CYS A 431 46.24 -34.90 34.95
N LEU A 432 46.91 -33.81 35.33
CA LEU A 432 47.57 -32.89 34.38
C LEU A 432 48.93 -33.41 33.87
N ILE A 433 49.37 -34.60 34.34
CA ILE A 433 50.57 -35.29 33.81
C ILE A 433 50.32 -35.76 32.38
N CYS A 434 49.10 -36.23 32.10
CA CYS A 434 48.72 -36.74 30.78
C CYS A 434 47.73 -35.82 30.05
N HIS A 435 46.98 -34.97 30.77
CA HIS A 435 46.01 -34.01 30.20
C HIS A 435 46.50 -32.56 30.28
N LEU A 436 46.17 -31.74 29.27
CA LEU A 436 46.75 -30.40 29.11
C LEU A 436 46.15 -29.33 30.06
N HIS A 437 44.82 -29.26 30.18
CA HIS A 437 44.07 -28.31 31.03
C HIS A 437 42.82 -28.96 31.67
N PRO A 438 42.29 -28.44 32.80
CA PRO A 438 41.01 -28.90 33.34
C PRO A 438 39.87 -28.74 32.32
N GLY A 439 39.19 -29.84 31.97
CA GLY A 439 38.11 -29.82 30.97
C GLY A 439 38.57 -29.93 29.51
N ASP A 440 39.88 -30.13 29.26
CA ASP A 440 40.45 -30.43 27.94
C ASP A 440 40.78 -31.93 27.82
N PRO A 441 40.17 -32.69 26.89
CA PRO A 441 40.37 -34.13 26.76
C PRO A 441 41.68 -34.54 26.08
N THR A 442 42.51 -33.59 25.64
CA THR A 442 43.73 -33.88 24.88
C THR A 442 44.78 -34.63 25.72
N ILE A 443 45.20 -35.82 25.25
CA ILE A 443 46.24 -36.69 25.86
C ILE A 443 47.58 -36.46 25.15
N ARG A 444 48.68 -36.41 25.90
CA ARG A 444 50.06 -36.34 25.35
C ARG A 444 50.39 -37.63 24.55
N THR A 445 50.89 -37.55 23.30
CA THR A 445 51.18 -38.74 22.44
C THR A 445 52.47 -38.62 21.62
N GLY A 446 53.01 -39.78 21.19
CA GLY A 446 54.15 -39.89 20.27
C GLY A 446 55.50 -40.01 20.97
N LYS A 447 56.33 -38.97 20.87
CA LYS A 447 57.74 -38.88 21.32
C LYS A 447 58.01 -39.13 22.80
N ASP A 448 56.99 -39.61 23.51
CA ASP A 448 57.02 -39.87 24.93
C ASP A 448 57.18 -41.39 25.24
N ASN A 449 57.27 -42.29 24.21
CA ASN A 449 58.00 -43.60 24.20
C ASN A 449 58.23 -44.20 22.77
N GLN A 450 59.47 -44.44 22.30
CA GLN A 450 59.82 -44.29 20.86
C GLN A 450 60.24 -45.50 19.96
N PHE A 451 60.72 -46.67 20.41
CA PHE A 451 61.44 -47.61 19.47
C PHE A 451 60.58 -48.68 18.76
N VAL A 452 59.76 -49.42 19.49
CA VAL A 452 58.99 -50.57 18.94
C VAL A 452 57.85 -50.13 18.03
N ALA A 453 57.35 -48.91 18.24
CA ALA A 453 56.29 -48.30 17.44
C ALA A 453 56.70 -48.07 15.97
N LYS A 454 57.99 -48.13 15.62
CA LYS A 454 58.43 -47.76 14.28
C LYS A 454 58.34 -48.90 13.23
N VAL A 455 58.45 -50.16 13.64
CA VAL A 455 58.62 -51.30 12.69
C VAL A 455 57.40 -52.22 12.58
N HIS A 456 56.78 -52.59 13.72
CA HIS A 456 55.67 -53.56 13.76
C HIS A 456 54.31 -52.94 14.09
N ALA A 457 54.26 -51.63 14.35
CA ALA A 457 53.00 -50.93 14.55
C ALA A 457 52.18 -50.90 13.25
N ILE A 458 50.89 -50.58 13.38
CA ILE A 458 50.01 -50.36 12.25
C ILE A 458 50.54 -49.13 11.48
N GLY A 459 51.13 -49.36 10.30
CA GLY A 459 51.83 -48.35 9.48
C GLY A 459 53.36 -48.46 9.44
N GLY A 460 53.96 -49.43 10.16
CA GLY A 460 55.39 -49.75 10.06
C GLY A 460 55.72 -50.61 8.83
N SER A 461 57.01 -50.85 8.58
CA SER A 461 57.49 -51.56 7.38
C SER A 461 57.02 -53.02 7.26
N PHE A 462 56.69 -53.69 8.36
CA PHE A 462 56.12 -55.05 8.33
C PHE A 462 55.10 -55.26 9.48
N PRO A 463 53.83 -54.81 9.31
CA PRO A 463 52.82 -54.88 10.36
C PRO A 463 52.33 -56.31 10.61
N LEU A 464 52.39 -56.79 11.85
CA LEU A 464 51.89 -58.13 12.22
C LEU A 464 50.39 -58.10 12.48
N VAL A 465 49.60 -58.32 11.42
CA VAL A 465 48.14 -58.28 11.44
C VAL A 465 47.49 -59.60 11.01
N LYS A 466 46.25 -59.85 11.47
CA LYS A 466 45.40 -61.00 11.11
C LYS A 466 46.14 -62.36 11.13
N ARG A 467 46.17 -63.11 10.02
CA ARG A 467 46.79 -64.46 9.95
C ARG A 467 48.32 -64.46 10.13
N HIS A 468 48.98 -63.30 10.06
CA HIS A 468 50.41 -63.18 10.40
C HIS A 468 50.65 -62.93 11.90
N LYS A 469 49.64 -62.48 12.66
CA LYS A 469 49.74 -62.23 14.11
C LYS A 469 50.03 -63.49 14.95
N PRO A 470 49.48 -64.69 14.65
CA PRO A 470 49.80 -65.91 15.39
C PRO A 470 51.03 -66.65 14.85
N VAL A 471 51.68 -66.19 13.77
CA VAL A 471 52.86 -66.87 13.20
C VAL A 471 54.02 -66.71 14.19
N PRO A 472 54.64 -67.81 14.65
CA PRO A 472 55.78 -67.74 15.57
C PRO A 472 56.91 -66.88 15.00
N CYS A 473 57.50 -66.00 15.83
CA CYS A 473 58.56 -65.08 15.40
C CYS A 473 59.74 -65.81 14.74
N ALA A 474 60.05 -67.05 15.16
CA ALA A 474 61.13 -67.87 14.60
C ALA A 474 60.87 -68.34 13.16
N ASN A 475 59.62 -68.32 12.70
CA ASN A 475 59.26 -68.69 11.33
C ASN A 475 59.49 -67.50 10.36
N CYS A 476 59.59 -66.29 10.89
CA CYS A 476 59.85 -65.06 10.12
C CYS A 476 61.29 -64.56 10.33
N HIS A 477 61.86 -64.74 11.52
CA HIS A 477 63.25 -64.40 11.83
C HIS A 477 64.07 -65.70 11.82
N THR A 478 64.58 -66.06 10.65
CA THR A 478 65.30 -67.33 10.43
C THR A 478 66.81 -67.21 10.67
N GLY A 479 67.34 -65.98 10.79
CA GLY A 479 68.74 -65.73 11.16
C GLY A 479 69.08 -66.26 12.55
N ARG A 480 70.33 -66.69 12.78
CA ARG A 480 70.81 -67.20 14.08
C ARG A 480 72.04 -66.42 14.52
N ASP A 481 72.10 -66.06 15.80
CA ASP A 481 73.29 -65.48 16.41
C ASP A 481 74.32 -66.56 16.79
N GLY A 482 75.53 -66.15 17.17
CA GLY A 482 76.63 -67.05 17.54
C GLY A 482 76.37 -67.93 18.77
N LYS A 483 75.21 -67.83 19.44
CA LYS A 483 74.77 -68.70 20.55
C LYS A 483 73.54 -69.54 20.17
N GLY A 484 73.23 -69.64 18.88
CA GLY A 484 72.13 -70.46 18.35
C GLY A 484 70.73 -69.89 18.59
N LYS A 485 70.62 -68.66 19.13
CA LYS A 485 69.35 -67.97 19.32
C LYS A 485 68.95 -67.24 18.05
N THR A 486 67.65 -67.06 17.87
CA THR A 486 67.09 -66.33 16.75
C THR A 486 67.63 -64.90 16.72
N SER A 487 68.32 -64.56 15.63
CA SER A 487 68.76 -63.20 15.31
C SER A 487 67.65 -62.46 14.57
N PHE A 488 67.39 -61.22 14.98
CA PHE A 488 66.33 -60.37 14.42
C PHE A 488 66.81 -59.49 13.25
N SER A 489 67.99 -59.76 12.68
CA SER A 489 68.53 -59.06 11.52
C SER A 489 68.32 -59.86 10.22
N GLY A 490 67.75 -59.22 9.18
CA GLY A 490 67.94 -59.65 7.79
C GLY A 490 66.76 -60.25 7.00
N LEU A 491 65.48 -59.99 7.33
CA LEU A 491 64.37 -60.36 6.43
C LEU A 491 63.92 -59.15 5.59
N GLU A 492 64.00 -59.24 4.27
CA GLU A 492 63.41 -58.26 3.35
C GLU A 492 61.87 -58.31 3.44
N PRO A 493 61.18 -57.18 3.69
CA PRO A 493 59.74 -57.16 3.94
C PRO A 493 58.93 -57.19 2.64
N ASN A 494 59.01 -58.28 1.87
CA ASN A 494 58.21 -58.47 0.64
C ASN A 494 57.36 -59.76 0.72
N CYS A 495 56.19 -59.78 0.05
CA CYS A 495 55.20 -60.85 0.22
C CYS A 495 55.51 -62.14 -0.55
N ASN A 496 56.24 -62.05 -1.66
CA ASN A 496 56.57 -63.19 -2.52
C ASN A 496 57.93 -63.81 -2.13
N ALA A 497 58.88 -63.05 -1.57
CA ALA A 497 60.20 -63.50 -1.11
C ALA A 497 60.87 -64.50 -2.06
N ALA A 498 60.82 -64.21 -3.37
CA ALA A 498 61.27 -65.11 -4.44
C ALA A 498 60.62 -66.52 -4.40
N GLY A 499 59.31 -66.58 -4.19
CA GLY A 499 58.51 -67.81 -4.10
C GLY A 499 58.52 -68.48 -2.73
N GLN A 500 59.21 -67.92 -1.73
CA GLN A 500 59.33 -68.56 -0.40
C GLN A 500 58.04 -68.47 0.44
N CYS A 501 57.16 -67.50 0.17
CA CYS A 501 55.99 -67.24 1.00
C CYS A 501 54.65 -67.37 0.23
N HIS A 502 54.47 -66.65 -0.89
CA HIS A 502 53.19 -66.59 -1.62
C HIS A 502 53.33 -66.48 -3.16
N GLU A 503 52.49 -67.18 -3.94
CA GLU A 503 52.51 -67.26 -5.42
C GLU A 503 51.48 -66.30 -6.12
N ASP A 504 51.79 -65.77 -7.31
CA ASP A 504 50.91 -64.90 -8.14
C ASP A 504 50.43 -65.60 -9.44
N SER A 505 49.50 -66.55 -9.32
CA SER A 505 49.02 -67.33 -10.47
C SER A 505 47.95 -66.62 -11.32
N LEU A 506 47.27 -65.59 -10.80
CA LEU A 506 46.11 -64.94 -11.44
C LEU A 506 46.47 -63.69 -12.26
N HIS A 507 47.44 -62.88 -11.81
CA HIS A 507 47.79 -61.63 -12.48
C HIS A 507 49.04 -61.76 -13.36
N GLN A 508 49.83 -62.83 -13.20
CA GLN A 508 51.02 -63.11 -14.03
C GLN A 508 52.00 -61.92 -14.12
N GLY A 509 52.09 -61.11 -13.06
CA GLY A 509 52.96 -59.93 -13.01
C GLY A 509 52.52 -58.74 -13.88
N THR A 510 51.29 -58.68 -14.38
CA THR A 510 50.78 -57.47 -15.08
C THR A 510 50.53 -56.29 -14.14
N LEU A 511 50.40 -56.57 -12.83
CA LEU A 511 50.03 -55.62 -11.77
C LEU A 511 51.21 -55.24 -10.84
N GLY A 512 52.46 -55.40 -11.29
CA GLY A 512 53.65 -55.02 -10.51
C GLY A 512 53.94 -55.94 -9.30
N GLN A 513 54.88 -55.54 -8.43
CA GLN A 513 55.33 -56.34 -7.28
C GLN A 513 54.63 -55.96 -5.94
N GLY A 514 53.82 -54.90 -5.93
CA GLY A 514 53.16 -54.36 -4.76
C GLY A 514 51.87 -55.09 -4.36
N CYS A 515 51.94 -56.36 -3.96
CA CYS A 515 50.75 -57.18 -3.66
C CYS A 515 49.83 -56.56 -2.60
N MET A 516 50.40 -55.82 -1.64
CA MET A 516 49.66 -55.19 -0.54
C MET A 516 48.70 -54.07 -0.97
N THR A 517 48.83 -53.59 -2.19
CA THR A 517 47.93 -52.58 -2.77
C THR A 517 46.54 -53.15 -3.01
N CYS A 518 46.45 -54.44 -3.35
CA CYS A 518 45.16 -55.12 -3.57
C CYS A 518 44.86 -56.11 -2.45
N HIS A 519 45.85 -56.84 -1.95
CA HIS A 519 45.65 -57.89 -0.96
C HIS A 519 46.07 -57.44 0.43
N SER A 520 45.18 -57.60 1.41
CA SER A 520 45.56 -57.35 2.81
C SER A 520 46.43 -58.50 3.34
N SER A 521 47.57 -58.18 3.95
CA SER A 521 48.46 -59.18 4.53
C SER A 521 47.70 -60.07 5.53
N GLY A 522 47.70 -61.37 5.27
CA GLY A 522 47.02 -62.38 6.08
C GLY A 522 45.54 -62.61 5.75
N THR A 523 44.94 -61.93 4.77
CA THR A 523 43.63 -62.25 4.21
C THR A 523 43.63 -61.99 2.70
N TRP A 524 44.02 -63.00 1.91
CA TRP A 524 44.11 -62.93 0.44
C TRP A 524 42.78 -62.59 -0.25
N ASP A 525 41.66 -62.95 0.38
CA ASP A 525 40.30 -62.72 -0.14
C ASP A 525 39.86 -61.25 -0.16
N ALA A 526 40.59 -60.38 0.56
CA ALA A 526 40.26 -58.95 0.63
C ALA A 526 40.97 -58.20 -0.49
N LEU A 527 40.28 -58.01 -1.62
CA LEU A 527 40.66 -57.08 -2.69
C LEU A 527 40.31 -55.65 -2.25
N ASN A 528 41.27 -54.95 -1.66
CA ASN A 528 41.19 -53.53 -1.32
C ASN A 528 41.62 -52.62 -2.49
N PHE A 529 41.43 -53.08 -3.73
CA PHE A 529 41.78 -52.26 -4.89
C PHE A 529 40.81 -51.09 -5.00
N LYS A 530 41.33 -49.89 -4.74
CA LYS A 530 40.56 -48.68 -4.92
C LYS A 530 40.77 -48.17 -6.34
N HIS A 531 39.70 -48.16 -7.11
CA HIS A 531 39.74 -47.67 -8.48
C HIS A 531 39.88 -46.13 -8.57
N ASP A 532 39.95 -45.42 -7.43
CA ASP A 532 40.11 -43.96 -7.36
C ASP A 532 41.57 -43.48 -7.35
N GLU A 533 42.55 -44.39 -7.34
CA GLU A 533 43.97 -44.08 -7.35
C GLU A 533 44.65 -44.66 -8.61
N PRO A 534 45.55 -43.91 -9.29
CA PRO A 534 46.34 -44.45 -10.40
C PRO A 534 47.25 -45.59 -9.93
N PHE A 535 47.47 -46.58 -10.80
CA PHE A 535 48.25 -47.76 -10.45
C PHE A 535 49.74 -47.45 -10.20
N PRO A 536 50.49 -48.24 -9.39
CA PRO A 536 51.92 -48.04 -9.20
C PRO A 536 52.72 -48.08 -10.52
N GLN A 537 53.79 -47.29 -10.58
CA GLN A 537 54.57 -47.00 -11.79
C GLN A 537 55.19 -48.22 -12.48
N ASP A 538 55.26 -49.36 -11.79
CA ASP A 538 55.84 -50.62 -12.27
C ASP A 538 54.84 -51.52 -13.02
N ALA A 539 53.58 -51.10 -13.20
CA ALA A 539 52.64 -51.80 -14.08
C ALA A 539 53.06 -51.80 -15.55
N LYS A 540 52.67 -52.87 -16.23
CA LYS A 540 52.82 -52.99 -17.68
C LYS A 540 51.53 -52.49 -18.36
N GLY A 541 51.53 -51.23 -18.82
CA GLY A 541 50.42 -50.60 -19.55
C GLY A 541 49.85 -49.36 -18.84
N LYS A 542 48.91 -48.65 -19.49
CA LYS A 542 48.26 -47.47 -18.87
C LYS A 542 47.10 -47.90 -17.97
N VAL A 543 47.14 -47.51 -16.70
CA VAL A 543 46.11 -47.80 -15.71
C VAL A 543 45.69 -46.50 -15.04
N ASP A 544 44.77 -45.80 -15.70
CA ASP A 544 44.22 -44.55 -15.18
C ASP A 544 43.26 -44.83 -14.02
N ALA A 545 43.20 -43.90 -13.06
CA ALA A 545 42.18 -43.94 -12.02
C ALA A 545 40.79 -43.83 -12.65
N PHE A 546 39.90 -44.76 -12.32
CA PHE A 546 38.50 -44.75 -12.73
C PHE A 546 37.60 -45.02 -11.50
N PRO A 547 37.35 -44.00 -10.65
CA PRO A 547 36.61 -44.18 -9.40
C PRO A 547 35.23 -44.79 -9.65
N LEU A 548 35.02 -46.03 -9.22
CA LEU A 548 33.70 -46.67 -9.28
C LEU A 548 32.75 -45.92 -8.34
N LYS A 549 31.72 -45.31 -8.91
CA LYS A 549 30.68 -44.56 -8.16
C LYS A 549 29.31 -45.14 -8.45
N GLY A 550 28.41 -45.01 -7.48
CA GLY A 550 27.05 -45.51 -7.59
C GLY A 550 26.99 -47.02 -7.85
N ALA A 551 26.11 -47.42 -8.77
CA ALA A 551 25.86 -48.82 -9.13
C ALA A 551 27.10 -49.54 -9.70
N HIS A 552 28.07 -48.81 -10.25
CA HIS A 552 29.31 -49.41 -10.75
C HIS A 552 30.16 -50.11 -9.69
N LYS A 553 29.95 -49.80 -8.39
CA LYS A 553 30.65 -50.47 -7.27
C LYS A 553 30.19 -51.91 -7.05
N ASP A 554 28.95 -52.22 -7.44
CA ASP A 554 28.33 -53.52 -7.21
C ASP A 554 28.51 -54.46 -8.41
N ASN A 555 29.10 -53.96 -9.51
CA ASN A 555 29.38 -54.76 -10.69
C ASN A 555 30.54 -55.73 -10.45
N LYS A 556 30.42 -56.92 -11.03
CA LYS A 556 31.53 -57.89 -11.07
C LYS A 556 32.67 -57.35 -11.91
N CYS A 557 33.90 -57.68 -11.56
CA CYS A 557 35.10 -57.25 -12.27
C CYS A 557 35.02 -57.53 -13.78
N GLU A 558 34.45 -58.67 -14.18
CA GLU A 558 34.31 -59.09 -15.58
C GLU A 558 33.36 -58.21 -16.39
N ALA A 559 32.44 -57.47 -15.76
CA ALA A 559 31.56 -56.53 -16.47
C ALA A 559 32.35 -55.36 -17.08
N CYS A 560 33.45 -54.97 -16.42
CA CYS A 560 34.34 -53.91 -16.87
C CYS A 560 35.64 -54.46 -17.50
N HIS A 561 36.07 -55.65 -17.07
CA HIS A 561 37.29 -56.35 -17.52
C HIS A 561 36.94 -57.72 -18.10
N PRO A 562 36.26 -57.79 -19.25
CA PRO A 562 35.72 -59.04 -19.80
C PRO A 562 36.79 -60.11 -20.09
N GLU A 563 38.03 -59.70 -20.38
CA GLU A 563 39.17 -60.60 -20.59
C GLU A 563 40.11 -60.72 -19.37
N ARG A 564 39.71 -60.15 -18.21
CA ARG A 564 40.58 -59.98 -17.02
C ARG A 564 41.90 -59.27 -17.34
N LYS A 565 41.88 -58.45 -18.39
CA LYS A 565 42.91 -57.47 -18.72
C LYS A 565 42.57 -56.18 -17.95
N TYR A 566 43.33 -55.92 -16.90
CA TYR A 566 43.08 -54.81 -15.98
C TYR A 566 43.74 -53.49 -16.43
N ALA A 567 44.64 -53.53 -17.42
CA ALA A 567 45.21 -52.35 -18.06
C ALA A 567 44.36 -51.93 -19.29
N GLU A 568 44.25 -50.62 -19.54
CA GLU A 568 43.66 -50.02 -20.75
C GLU A 568 42.16 -50.24 -21.00
N ALA A 569 41.36 -50.46 -19.94
CA ALA A 569 39.90 -50.54 -20.07
C ALA A 569 39.28 -49.20 -20.57
N PRO A 570 38.20 -49.23 -21.38
CA PRO A 570 37.47 -48.01 -21.77
C PRO A 570 36.92 -47.26 -20.54
N VAL A 571 37.17 -45.96 -20.47
CA VAL A 571 36.80 -45.09 -19.32
C VAL A 571 35.79 -44.00 -19.66
N THR A 572 35.27 -43.98 -20.89
CA THR A 572 34.25 -43.00 -21.31
C THR A 572 32.85 -43.61 -21.21
N CYS A 573 31.84 -42.75 -20.98
CA CYS A 573 30.44 -43.19 -20.90
C CYS A 573 29.82 -43.36 -22.30
N GLY A 574 30.10 -42.44 -23.24
CA GLY A 574 29.35 -42.27 -24.49
C GLY A 574 29.73 -43.17 -25.66
N SER A 575 29.77 -42.61 -26.87
CA SER A 575 29.76 -43.33 -28.16
C SER A 575 30.96 -44.26 -28.45
N GLU A 576 32.06 -44.11 -27.71
CA GLU A 576 33.28 -44.94 -27.76
C GLU A 576 33.49 -45.72 -26.45
N GLY A 577 32.48 -45.75 -25.57
CA GLY A 577 32.54 -46.23 -24.21
C GLY A 577 31.42 -47.20 -23.85
N CYS A 578 31.16 -47.37 -22.56
CA CYS A 578 30.33 -48.48 -22.05
C CYS A 578 28.81 -48.30 -22.24
N HIS A 579 28.30 -47.07 -22.34
CA HIS A 579 26.85 -46.76 -22.38
C HIS A 579 26.37 -46.23 -23.74
N LYS A 580 27.09 -46.53 -24.83
CA LYS A 580 26.72 -46.11 -26.19
C LYS A 580 25.29 -46.48 -26.56
N ASP A 581 24.90 -47.72 -26.27
CA ASP A 581 23.59 -48.26 -26.65
C ASP A 581 22.47 -47.81 -25.69
N ASP A 582 22.84 -47.24 -24.55
CA ASP A 582 21.92 -46.76 -23.51
C ASP A 582 21.51 -45.28 -23.68
N ASP A 583 22.08 -44.54 -24.65
CA ASP A 583 21.80 -43.11 -24.82
C ASP A 583 20.40 -42.84 -25.41
N ALA A 584 19.47 -42.50 -24.52
CA ALA A 584 18.11 -42.08 -24.86
C ALA A 584 18.03 -40.81 -25.74
N HIS A 585 19.08 -39.99 -25.79
CA HIS A 585 19.11 -38.73 -26.54
C HIS A 585 19.62 -38.88 -27.97
N LYS A 586 20.10 -40.08 -28.35
CA LYS A 586 20.61 -40.40 -29.69
C LYS A 586 21.71 -39.44 -30.16
N GLY A 587 22.63 -39.10 -29.27
CA GLY A 587 23.80 -38.25 -29.52
C GLY A 587 23.52 -36.75 -29.64
N ARG A 588 22.27 -36.29 -29.48
CA ARG A 588 21.93 -34.86 -29.67
C ARG A 588 22.47 -33.91 -28.59
N LEU A 589 22.79 -34.44 -27.41
CA LEU A 589 23.32 -33.65 -26.29
C LEU A 589 24.85 -33.77 -26.15
N GLY A 590 25.52 -34.45 -27.08
CA GLY A 590 26.95 -34.72 -27.02
C GLY A 590 27.30 -35.90 -26.12
N ASP A 591 28.59 -36.04 -25.82
CA ASP A 591 29.21 -37.16 -25.11
C ASP A 591 29.46 -36.90 -23.61
N LYS A 592 29.27 -35.65 -23.16
CA LYS A 592 29.47 -35.19 -21.77
C LYS A 592 28.28 -35.54 -20.88
N CYS A 593 28.00 -36.83 -20.77
CA CYS A 593 26.88 -37.38 -20.01
C CYS A 593 26.89 -36.91 -18.55
N GLU A 594 28.08 -36.76 -17.97
CA GLU A 594 28.34 -36.35 -16.59
C GLU A 594 27.84 -34.94 -16.23
N GLN A 595 27.49 -34.12 -17.22
CA GLN A 595 26.87 -32.82 -16.97
C GLN A 595 25.42 -32.94 -16.49
N CYS A 596 24.73 -34.01 -16.88
CA CYS A 596 23.31 -34.21 -16.61
C CYS A 596 23.01 -35.52 -15.89
N HIS A 597 23.84 -36.54 -16.04
CA HIS A 597 23.68 -37.83 -15.41
C HIS A 597 24.86 -38.11 -14.49
N VAL A 598 24.57 -38.64 -13.30
CA VAL A 598 25.62 -39.21 -12.45
C VAL A 598 25.68 -40.72 -12.66
N GLU A 599 26.73 -41.33 -12.13
CA GLU A 599 27.06 -42.75 -12.31
C GLU A 599 26.01 -43.72 -11.72
N THR A 600 24.96 -43.22 -11.06
CA THR A 600 23.77 -44.00 -10.64
C THR A 600 22.66 -44.05 -11.71
N GLY A 601 22.79 -43.30 -12.80
CA GLY A 601 21.73 -43.07 -13.80
C GLY A 601 20.81 -41.91 -13.44
N ASP A 602 20.93 -41.35 -12.23
CA ASP A 602 20.11 -40.22 -11.80
C ASP A 602 20.41 -38.97 -12.63
N ASN A 603 19.35 -38.25 -12.96
CA ASN A 603 19.45 -36.97 -13.65
C ASN A 603 19.69 -35.84 -12.63
N ILE A 604 20.88 -35.23 -12.70
CA ILE A 604 21.30 -34.07 -11.89
C ILE A 604 21.12 -32.74 -12.60
N PHE A 605 20.51 -32.73 -13.79
CA PHE A 605 20.26 -31.52 -14.55
C PHE A 605 19.47 -30.51 -13.71
N ASN A 606 20.07 -29.34 -13.53
CA ASN A 606 19.44 -28.21 -12.88
C ASN A 606 19.18 -27.11 -13.89
N HIS A 607 17.93 -26.99 -14.33
CA HIS A 607 17.52 -26.00 -15.33
C HIS A 607 17.95 -24.56 -15.01
N ASN A 608 17.99 -24.18 -13.72
CA ASN A 608 18.33 -22.83 -13.27
C ASN A 608 19.83 -22.54 -13.16
N LYS A 609 20.67 -23.56 -13.27
CA LYS A 609 22.13 -23.43 -13.28
C LYS A 609 22.74 -23.76 -14.64
N MET A 610 22.09 -24.64 -15.39
CA MET A 610 22.62 -25.25 -16.61
C MET A 610 21.89 -24.79 -17.88
N SER A 611 20.88 -23.92 -17.76
CA SER A 611 20.22 -23.28 -18.92
C SER A 611 20.12 -21.77 -18.74
N ALA A 612 19.96 -21.06 -19.86
CA ALA A 612 19.82 -19.61 -19.87
C ALA A 612 18.46 -19.13 -19.32
N PHE A 613 17.40 -19.93 -19.44
CA PHE A 613 16.08 -19.58 -18.96
C PHE A 613 15.89 -20.04 -17.52
N ARG A 614 15.79 -19.10 -16.59
CA ARG A 614 15.59 -19.39 -15.17
C ARG A 614 14.12 -19.67 -14.90
N LEU A 615 13.80 -20.88 -14.45
CA LEU A 615 12.51 -21.23 -13.87
C LEU A 615 12.43 -20.62 -12.46
N ASP A 616 11.58 -19.63 -12.30
CA ASP A 616 11.26 -19.01 -11.01
C ASP A 616 9.75 -18.80 -10.88
N GLY A 617 9.29 -18.49 -9.67
CA GLY A 617 7.87 -18.34 -9.37
C GLY A 617 7.04 -19.56 -9.78
N LYS A 618 6.00 -19.36 -10.60
CA LYS A 618 5.12 -20.45 -11.07
C LYS A 618 5.77 -21.38 -12.09
N HIS A 619 6.85 -20.98 -12.75
CA HIS A 619 7.55 -21.85 -13.70
C HIS A 619 8.30 -23.00 -13.01
N LEU A 620 8.57 -22.89 -11.69
CA LEU A 620 9.21 -23.96 -10.90
C LEU A 620 8.40 -25.26 -10.82
N THR A 621 7.08 -25.19 -10.99
CA THR A 621 6.18 -26.35 -10.89
C THR A 621 5.72 -26.88 -12.25
N VAL A 622 6.21 -26.31 -13.35
CA VAL A 622 5.85 -26.74 -14.72
C VAL A 622 6.60 -28.02 -15.06
N ARG A 623 5.95 -28.99 -15.71
CA ARG A 623 6.62 -30.23 -16.11
C ARG A 623 7.51 -29.97 -17.32
N CYS A 624 8.65 -30.64 -17.39
CA CYS A 624 9.58 -30.52 -18.52
C CYS A 624 8.88 -30.73 -19.87
N SER A 625 7.93 -31.66 -19.96
CA SER A 625 7.16 -31.98 -21.17
C SER A 625 6.28 -30.83 -21.67
N ASP A 626 5.83 -29.95 -20.78
CA ASP A 626 4.96 -28.83 -21.15
C ASP A 626 5.74 -27.77 -21.94
N CYS A 627 7.05 -27.66 -21.68
CA CYS A 627 7.98 -26.82 -22.44
C CYS A 627 8.71 -27.58 -23.55
N HIS A 628 9.08 -28.84 -23.30
CA HIS A 628 9.84 -29.71 -24.20
C HIS A 628 9.04 -30.98 -24.53
N PRO A 629 8.22 -30.95 -25.60
CA PRO A 629 7.37 -32.08 -25.97
C PRO A 629 8.14 -33.33 -26.44
N SER A 630 9.46 -33.23 -26.62
CA SER A 630 10.34 -34.30 -27.05
C SER A 630 11.51 -34.46 -26.09
N VAL A 631 11.88 -35.72 -25.81
CA VAL A 631 13.07 -36.10 -25.04
C VAL A 631 14.39 -35.70 -25.70
N THR A 632 14.35 -35.21 -26.94
CA THR A 632 15.51 -34.67 -27.64
C THR A 632 15.75 -33.17 -27.37
N PHE A 633 14.98 -32.56 -26.47
CA PHE A 633 15.11 -31.17 -25.96
C PHE A 633 15.59 -30.12 -26.98
N LYS A 634 14.69 -29.66 -27.87
CA LYS A 634 14.97 -28.51 -28.76
C LYS A 634 14.91 -27.18 -27.99
N PRO A 635 15.72 -26.16 -28.36
CA PRO A 635 15.61 -24.81 -27.79
C PRO A 635 14.20 -24.22 -27.95
N ARG A 636 13.70 -23.56 -26.91
CA ARG A 636 12.39 -22.88 -26.90
C ARG A 636 12.59 -21.36 -26.76
N PRO A 637 11.62 -20.53 -27.20
CA PRO A 637 11.63 -19.11 -26.94
C PRO A 637 11.77 -18.82 -25.44
N THR A 638 12.59 -17.84 -25.09
CA THR A 638 12.92 -17.47 -23.70
C THR A 638 12.22 -16.20 -23.24
N ASP A 639 11.49 -15.53 -24.13
CA ASP A 639 10.64 -14.39 -23.80
C ASP A 639 9.23 -14.84 -23.37
N CYS A 640 8.54 -13.95 -22.64
CA CYS A 640 7.20 -14.25 -22.13
C CYS A 640 6.20 -14.53 -23.26
N PHE A 641 6.29 -13.79 -24.37
CA PHE A 641 5.32 -13.86 -25.46
C PHE A 641 5.39 -15.18 -26.23
N GLY A 642 6.60 -15.73 -26.40
CA GLY A 642 6.84 -16.99 -27.09
C GLY A 642 6.19 -18.21 -26.44
N CYS A 643 5.71 -18.07 -25.20
CA CYS A 643 4.91 -19.10 -24.51
C CYS A 643 3.53 -18.58 -24.05
N HIS A 644 3.42 -17.30 -23.71
CA HIS A 644 2.19 -16.66 -23.22
C HIS A 644 1.76 -15.51 -24.15
N PRO A 645 0.75 -15.73 -25.00
CA PRO A 645 0.24 -14.67 -25.87
C PRO A 645 -0.41 -13.54 -25.04
N GLU A 646 -0.43 -12.33 -25.60
CA GLU A 646 -1.02 -11.17 -24.94
C GLU A 646 -2.52 -11.42 -24.63
N PRO A 647 -2.95 -11.25 -23.38
CA PRO A 647 -4.33 -11.54 -23.01
C PRO A 647 -5.28 -10.43 -23.54
N ALA A 648 -6.51 -10.82 -23.86
CA ALA A 648 -7.52 -9.91 -24.43
C ALA A 648 -7.83 -8.69 -23.54
N VAL A 649 -7.59 -8.79 -22.22
CA VAL A 649 -7.76 -7.68 -21.26
C VAL A 649 -6.88 -6.47 -21.58
N HIS A 650 -5.73 -6.69 -22.22
CA HIS A 650 -4.83 -5.63 -22.66
C HIS A 650 -5.16 -5.06 -24.04
N LYS A 651 -6.09 -5.68 -24.79
CA LYS A 651 -6.54 -5.22 -26.12
C LYS A 651 -5.39 -4.92 -27.11
N GLY A 652 -4.28 -5.65 -27.04
CA GLY A 652 -3.14 -5.48 -27.95
C GLY A 652 -2.24 -4.27 -27.65
N GLN A 653 -2.37 -3.66 -26.47
CA GLN A 653 -1.78 -2.36 -26.16
C GLN A 653 -0.31 -2.43 -25.71
N TYR A 654 0.17 -3.57 -25.23
CA TYR A 654 1.48 -3.64 -24.54
C TYR A 654 2.51 -4.56 -25.22
N GLY A 655 2.12 -5.27 -26.29
CA GLY A 655 3.05 -6.08 -27.09
C GLY A 655 3.78 -7.15 -26.26
N THR A 656 5.10 -7.26 -26.42
CA THR A 656 5.93 -8.30 -25.78
C THR A 656 6.59 -7.87 -24.47
N GLY A 657 6.36 -6.62 -24.02
CA GLY A 657 6.98 -6.00 -22.85
C GLY A 657 6.46 -6.50 -21.49
N CYS A 658 6.00 -7.74 -21.39
CA CYS A 658 5.26 -8.24 -20.22
C CYS A 658 6.03 -8.10 -18.91
N ALA A 659 7.36 -8.29 -18.91
CA ALA A 659 8.21 -8.25 -17.72
C ALA A 659 8.37 -6.85 -17.08
N GLN A 660 7.93 -5.80 -17.78
CA GLN A 660 7.85 -4.45 -17.21
C GLN A 660 6.76 -4.39 -16.14
N CYS A 661 5.64 -5.07 -16.39
CA CYS A 661 4.46 -5.03 -15.53
C CYS A 661 4.33 -6.31 -14.70
N HIS A 662 4.56 -7.48 -15.26
CA HIS A 662 4.28 -8.75 -14.59
C HIS A 662 5.54 -9.36 -13.96
N THR A 663 5.32 -10.20 -12.95
CA THR A 663 6.35 -11.04 -12.35
C THR A 663 6.06 -12.51 -12.62
N THR A 664 7.09 -13.34 -12.57
CA THR A 664 6.95 -14.80 -12.69
C THR A 664 6.31 -15.45 -11.47
N ARG A 665 6.13 -14.70 -10.36
CA ARG A 665 5.48 -15.18 -9.12
C ARG A 665 3.98 -15.41 -9.33
N THR A 666 3.26 -14.42 -9.86
CA THR A 666 1.90 -14.55 -10.35
C THR A 666 1.63 -13.49 -11.43
N TRP A 667 0.80 -13.79 -12.42
CA TRP A 667 0.37 -12.80 -13.42
C TRP A 667 -0.44 -11.65 -12.81
N GLY A 668 -1.11 -11.87 -11.68
CA GLY A 668 -1.85 -10.84 -10.95
C GLY A 668 -0.97 -9.86 -10.17
N ASP A 669 0.30 -10.22 -9.92
CA ASP A 669 1.27 -9.34 -9.27
C ASP A 669 1.88 -8.38 -10.31
N VAL A 670 1.26 -7.22 -10.48
CA VAL A 670 1.77 -6.14 -11.34
C VAL A 670 2.77 -5.28 -10.55
N LYS A 671 3.97 -5.06 -11.10
CA LYS A 671 4.99 -4.15 -10.58
C LYS A 671 4.44 -2.71 -10.56
N PRO A 672 4.56 -1.99 -9.43
CA PRO A 672 4.30 -0.55 -9.41
C PRO A 672 5.40 0.16 -10.20
N LEU A 673 5.15 0.47 -11.46
CA LEU A 673 6.10 1.17 -12.34
C LEU A 673 6.20 2.68 -12.06
N HIS A 674 5.35 3.20 -11.16
CA HIS A 674 5.31 4.63 -10.81
C HIS A 674 6.22 5.01 -9.65
N ASP A 675 7.09 4.11 -9.15
CA ASP A 675 8.09 4.38 -8.11
C ASP A 675 9.45 4.75 -8.75
N VAL A 676 9.53 5.92 -9.39
CA VAL A 676 10.77 6.39 -10.05
C VAL A 676 11.18 7.75 -9.48
N GLY A 677 12.25 7.78 -8.70
CA GLY A 677 12.72 8.99 -8.02
C GLY A 677 11.76 9.47 -6.92
N ASP A 678 11.48 10.78 -6.88
CA ASP A 678 10.53 11.38 -5.91
C ASP A 678 9.06 11.20 -6.30
N PHE A 679 8.79 10.65 -7.49
CA PHE A 679 7.45 10.30 -7.91
C PHE A 679 7.20 8.86 -7.48
N SER A 680 6.42 8.70 -6.42
CA SER A 680 6.00 7.41 -5.86
C SER A 680 4.55 7.53 -5.42
N LEU A 681 3.65 6.77 -6.04
CA LEU A 681 2.21 6.83 -5.79
C LEU A 681 1.81 5.82 -4.72
N LYS A 682 2.32 5.99 -3.49
CA LYS A 682 2.08 5.09 -2.35
C LYS A 682 0.91 5.52 -1.48
N GLY A 683 0.34 4.57 -0.75
CA GLY A 683 -0.75 4.82 0.20
C GLY A 683 -2.11 4.75 -0.47
N MET A 684 -2.88 5.84 -0.48
CA MET A 684 -4.22 5.84 -1.07
C MET A 684 -4.20 5.60 -2.60
N HIS A 685 -3.08 5.89 -3.26
CA HIS A 685 -2.91 5.69 -4.70
C HIS A 685 -2.60 4.23 -5.09
N ASP A 686 -2.23 3.36 -4.15
CA ASP A 686 -1.87 1.95 -4.42
C ASP A 686 -3.02 1.11 -5.00
N ASN A 687 -4.27 1.55 -4.81
CA ASN A 687 -5.48 0.85 -5.25
C ASN A 687 -6.23 1.56 -6.38
N LEU A 688 -5.59 2.53 -7.04
CA LEU A 688 -6.22 3.30 -8.10
C LEU A 688 -6.18 2.54 -9.43
N ALA A 689 -7.32 2.42 -10.11
CA ALA A 689 -7.38 1.85 -11.44
C ALA A 689 -6.54 2.67 -12.43
N CYS A 690 -5.73 2.01 -13.27
CA CYS A 690 -4.77 2.66 -14.15
C CYS A 690 -5.42 3.66 -15.10
N GLU A 691 -6.65 3.39 -15.59
CA GLU A 691 -7.38 4.28 -16.48
C GLU A 691 -7.77 5.62 -15.85
N ARG A 692 -7.78 5.72 -14.50
CA ARG A 692 -8.01 7.01 -13.83
C ARG A 692 -6.92 8.03 -14.15
N CYS A 693 -5.69 7.57 -14.33
CA CYS A 693 -4.53 8.39 -14.63
C CYS A 693 -4.18 8.36 -16.13
N HIS A 694 -4.16 7.16 -16.73
CA HIS A 694 -3.86 6.94 -18.14
C HIS A 694 -5.12 6.99 -19.02
N LYS A 695 -5.86 8.12 -18.95
CA LYS A 695 -6.99 8.36 -19.85
C LYS A 695 -6.53 8.33 -21.31
N ASP A 696 -7.31 7.67 -22.15
CA ASP A 696 -7.06 7.52 -23.59
C ASP A 696 -5.67 6.94 -23.93
N ASN A 697 -5.14 6.10 -23.04
CA ASN A 697 -3.84 5.42 -23.19
C ASN A 697 -2.62 6.37 -23.30
N ARG A 698 -2.73 7.60 -22.79
CA ARG A 698 -1.62 8.56 -22.87
C ARG A 698 -0.45 8.19 -21.94
N PRO A 699 0.81 8.19 -22.43
CA PRO A 699 1.98 8.13 -21.57
C PRO A 699 2.07 9.43 -20.73
N LEU A 700 2.14 9.31 -19.40
CA LEU A 700 2.29 10.44 -18.48
C LEU A 700 3.77 10.80 -18.19
N ALA A 701 4.65 10.54 -19.15
CA ALA A 701 6.06 10.89 -18.99
C ALA A 701 6.21 12.41 -18.81
N GLY A 702 6.78 12.84 -17.68
CA GLY A 702 7.00 14.27 -17.39
C GLY A 702 5.83 15.01 -16.74
N ALA A 703 4.77 14.32 -16.28
CA ALA A 703 3.62 14.95 -15.61
C ALA A 703 3.92 15.62 -14.25
N GLY A 704 5.18 15.63 -13.80
CA GLY A 704 5.65 16.33 -12.60
C GLY A 704 5.18 15.72 -11.28
N ASN A 705 6.04 15.75 -10.26
CA ASN A 705 5.79 15.27 -8.90
C ASN A 705 4.85 16.17 -8.07
N LEU A 706 4.08 17.05 -8.70
CA LEU A 706 3.20 17.99 -8.01
C LEU A 706 1.78 17.44 -7.92
N CYS A 707 1.31 17.25 -6.68
CA CYS A 707 -0.02 16.70 -6.38
C CYS A 707 -1.14 17.44 -7.11
N ILE A 708 -1.00 18.77 -7.26
CA ILE A 708 -1.98 19.64 -7.92
C ILE A 708 -2.22 19.29 -9.40
N ASN A 709 -1.30 18.61 -10.08
CA ASN A 709 -1.50 18.23 -11.48
C ASN A 709 -2.66 17.23 -11.63
N CYS A 710 -2.96 16.47 -10.58
CA CYS A 710 -4.10 15.56 -10.54
C CYS A 710 -5.21 16.09 -9.61
N HIS A 711 -4.84 16.62 -8.45
CA HIS A 711 -5.76 17.04 -7.38
C HIS A 711 -6.19 18.51 -7.47
N ARG A 712 -6.07 19.16 -8.64
CA ARG A 712 -6.52 20.56 -8.83
C ARG A 712 -7.98 20.78 -8.47
N GLN A 713 -8.84 19.80 -8.79
CA GLN A 713 -10.28 19.89 -8.51
C GLN A 713 -10.61 19.60 -7.04
N ASP A 714 -9.66 19.01 -6.31
CA ASP A 714 -9.79 18.67 -4.89
C ASP A 714 -9.22 19.77 -3.99
N ASP A 715 -8.61 20.82 -4.57
CA ASP A 715 -8.02 21.92 -3.81
C ASP A 715 -9.08 22.85 -3.21
N ILE A 716 -9.36 22.64 -1.93
CA ILE A 716 -10.27 23.49 -1.14
C ILE A 716 -9.68 24.87 -0.81
N HIS A 717 -8.39 25.09 -1.06
CA HIS A 717 -7.72 26.36 -0.80
C HIS A 717 -7.83 27.33 -1.99
N ASN A 718 -8.52 26.96 -3.07
CA ASN A 718 -8.73 27.84 -4.25
C ASN A 718 -7.43 28.40 -4.85
N ASN A 719 -6.35 27.62 -4.87
CA ASN A 719 -5.00 28.03 -5.28
C ASN A 719 -4.40 29.19 -4.45
N SER A 720 -4.88 29.44 -3.23
CA SER A 720 -4.31 30.48 -2.35
C SER A 720 -2.99 30.06 -1.69
N LEU A 721 -2.57 28.80 -1.86
CA LEU A 721 -1.37 28.21 -1.28
C LEU A 721 -0.42 27.70 -2.39
N SER A 722 0.82 27.39 -1.99
CA SER A 722 1.82 26.77 -2.86
C SER A 722 1.27 25.49 -3.53
N PRO A 723 1.62 25.22 -4.81
CA PRO A 723 1.25 23.98 -5.50
C PRO A 723 1.89 22.72 -4.90
N ARG A 724 2.78 22.87 -3.90
CA ARG A 724 3.43 21.79 -3.16
C ARG A 724 2.56 21.32 -2.01
N CYS A 725 1.47 20.62 -2.33
CA CYS A 725 0.52 20.10 -1.35
C CYS A 725 1.21 19.23 -0.27
N GLY A 726 2.31 18.54 -0.63
CA GLY A 726 3.10 17.70 0.27
C GLY A 726 3.77 18.42 1.46
N GLU A 727 3.84 19.75 1.45
CA GLU A 727 4.34 20.52 2.59
C GLU A 727 3.36 20.50 3.78
N CYS A 728 2.07 20.25 3.51
CA CYS A 728 0.99 20.23 4.49
C CYS A 728 0.24 18.90 4.51
N HIS A 729 0.15 18.20 3.39
CA HIS A 729 -0.63 16.97 3.22
C HIS A 729 0.28 15.76 2.95
N THR A 730 -0.27 14.56 3.09
CA THR A 730 0.47 13.32 2.81
C THR A 730 -0.27 12.49 1.76
N GLN A 731 0.46 11.67 1.00
CA GLN A 731 -0.14 10.69 0.06
C GLN A 731 -1.01 9.61 0.74
N TRP A 732 -0.93 9.50 2.07
CA TRP A 732 -1.78 8.63 2.88
C TRP A 732 -3.10 9.30 3.29
N SER A 733 -3.10 10.62 3.49
CA SER A 733 -4.27 11.42 3.82
C SER A 733 -4.03 12.92 3.64
N PHE A 734 -5.03 13.62 3.10
CA PHE A 734 -5.09 15.09 3.06
C PHE A 734 -5.55 15.70 4.41
N ALA A 735 -6.18 14.94 5.31
CA ALA A 735 -6.65 15.46 6.60
C ALA A 735 -6.22 14.55 7.77
N PRO A 736 -5.77 15.13 8.91
CA PRO A 736 -5.48 16.55 9.13
C PRO A 736 -4.20 17.02 8.42
N ALA A 737 -4.12 18.32 8.09
CA ALA A 737 -2.91 18.94 7.56
C ALA A 737 -1.83 19.07 8.65
N ARG A 738 -0.55 18.94 8.26
CA ARG A 738 0.63 18.91 9.14
C ARG A 738 1.44 20.22 9.10
N PHE A 739 0.77 21.36 9.05
CA PHE A 739 1.42 22.67 8.94
C PHE A 739 1.89 23.21 10.29
N ASP A 740 3.10 23.78 10.31
CA ASP A 740 3.68 24.45 11.47
C ASP A 740 3.78 25.96 11.19
N HIS A 741 3.02 26.76 11.94
CA HIS A 741 2.95 28.22 11.76
C HIS A 741 4.27 28.93 12.08
N SER A 742 5.18 28.31 12.85
CA SER A 742 6.51 28.89 13.11
C SER A 742 7.32 29.08 11.83
N LYS A 743 7.05 28.29 10.78
CA LYS A 743 7.73 28.37 9.48
C LYS A 743 7.45 29.68 8.73
N VAL A 744 6.35 30.35 9.04
CA VAL A 744 5.97 31.65 8.43
C VAL A 744 6.19 32.81 9.39
N GLY A 745 7.02 32.61 10.42
CA GLY A 745 7.34 33.66 11.41
C GLY A 745 6.20 33.95 12.40
N CYS A 746 5.17 33.11 12.46
CA CYS A 746 4.08 33.26 13.42
C CYS A 746 3.97 32.05 14.33
N ASN A 747 4.56 32.12 15.53
CA ASN A 747 4.35 31.05 16.52
C ASN A 747 3.05 31.31 17.31
N LEU A 748 1.96 30.63 16.97
CA LEU A 748 0.65 30.84 17.61
C LEU A 748 0.72 30.57 19.12
N THR A 749 0.24 31.53 19.92
CA THR A 749 0.21 31.42 21.38
C THR A 749 -1.18 31.15 21.94
N GLY A 750 -1.24 30.48 23.08
CA GLY A 750 -2.49 30.29 23.81
C GLY A 750 -3.50 29.38 23.13
N LEU A 751 -4.79 29.71 23.31
CA LEU A 751 -5.91 28.97 22.71
C LEU A 751 -5.92 29.05 21.17
N HIS A 752 -5.27 30.06 20.57
CA HIS A 752 -5.14 30.21 19.12
C HIS A 752 -4.33 29.08 18.47
N ARG A 753 -3.57 28.29 19.25
CA ARG A 753 -2.88 27.10 18.73
C ARG A 753 -3.83 25.91 18.50
N THR A 754 -5.04 25.97 19.06
CA THR A 754 -6.01 24.85 19.07
C THR A 754 -7.25 25.09 18.20
N VAL A 755 -7.40 26.28 17.61
CA VAL A 755 -8.52 26.61 16.73
C VAL A 755 -8.31 26.02 15.33
N ALA A 756 -9.40 25.80 14.59
CA ALA A 756 -9.29 25.27 13.23
C ALA A 756 -8.72 26.33 12.29
N CYS A 757 -7.99 25.91 11.26
CA CYS A 757 -7.34 26.83 10.33
C CYS A 757 -8.31 27.84 9.71
N PHE A 758 -9.55 27.43 9.40
CA PHE A 758 -10.58 28.29 8.80
C PHE A 758 -11.19 29.32 9.75
N ASP A 759 -11.02 29.15 11.06
CA ASP A 759 -11.48 30.15 12.06
C ASP A 759 -10.64 31.43 11.94
N CYS A 760 -9.34 31.27 11.63
CA CYS A 760 -8.41 32.36 11.34
C CYS A 760 -8.42 32.70 9.83
N HIS A 761 -8.27 31.70 8.96
CA HIS A 761 -8.21 31.84 7.50
C HIS A 761 -9.59 31.73 6.86
N LYS A 762 -10.44 32.71 7.17
CA LYS A 762 -11.81 32.79 6.64
C LYS A 762 -11.80 32.80 5.10
N ASN A 763 -12.79 32.16 4.50
CA ASN A 763 -12.97 32.00 3.04
C ASN A 763 -11.78 31.31 2.32
N GLY A 764 -10.95 30.57 3.07
CA GLY A 764 -9.78 29.91 2.51
C GLY A 764 -8.67 30.88 2.12
N ASN A 765 -8.67 32.11 2.63
CA ASN A 765 -7.55 33.03 2.41
C ASN A 765 -6.40 32.72 3.39
N PHE A 766 -5.45 31.93 2.92
CA PHE A 766 -4.24 31.59 3.68
C PHE A 766 -3.10 32.62 3.51
N ALA A 767 -3.31 33.65 2.68
CA ALA A 767 -2.35 34.73 2.46
C ALA A 767 -2.78 36.01 3.20
N GLY A 768 -1.87 36.56 4.01
CA GLY A 768 -1.99 37.95 4.51
C GLY A 768 -3.06 38.18 5.59
N LEU A 769 -3.19 37.28 6.57
CA LEU A 769 -3.94 37.58 7.78
C LEU A 769 -3.08 38.42 8.73
N SER A 770 -3.63 39.54 9.23
CA SER A 770 -2.97 40.33 10.27
C SER A 770 -2.97 39.54 11.58
N PRO A 771 -1.81 39.39 12.26
CA PRO A 771 -1.74 38.71 13.55
C PRO A 771 -2.20 39.59 14.72
N LEU A 772 -2.59 40.85 14.45
CA LEU A 772 -3.03 41.80 15.46
C LEU A 772 -4.44 41.47 15.97
N CYS A 773 -4.66 41.64 17.28
CA CYS A 773 -5.95 41.35 17.94
C CYS A 773 -7.14 42.01 17.22
N GLY A 774 -7.01 43.31 16.90
CA GLY A 774 -8.04 44.08 16.20
C GLY A 774 -8.34 43.61 14.76
N GLY A 775 -7.46 42.81 14.15
CA GLY A 775 -7.70 42.23 12.82
C GLY A 775 -8.80 41.16 12.82
N CYS A 776 -9.01 40.48 13.96
CA CYS A 776 -9.98 39.39 14.08
C CYS A 776 -11.10 39.68 15.09
N HIS A 777 -10.80 40.43 16.16
CA HIS A 777 -11.70 40.65 17.30
C HIS A 777 -12.31 42.05 17.37
N ARG A 778 -12.22 42.86 16.30
CA ARG A 778 -12.84 44.19 16.26
C ARG A 778 -14.35 44.13 16.51
N ASP A 779 -15.03 43.19 15.88
CA ASP A 779 -16.48 43.04 16.07
C ASP A 779 -16.83 42.53 17.48
N ASP A 780 -15.95 41.74 18.10
CA ASP A 780 -16.10 41.31 19.50
C ASP A 780 -16.00 42.53 20.45
N ALA A 781 -15.04 43.44 20.20
CA ALA A 781 -14.88 44.67 20.97
C ALA A 781 -16.10 45.60 20.83
N LEU A 782 -16.62 45.77 19.61
CA LEU A 782 -17.84 46.55 19.35
C LEU A 782 -19.08 45.92 20.02
N ARG A 783 -19.18 44.59 20.02
CA ARG A 783 -20.25 43.87 20.74
C ARG A 783 -20.16 44.02 22.25
N ALA A 784 -18.96 43.93 22.84
CA ALA A 784 -18.77 44.05 24.28
C ALA A 784 -19.18 45.43 24.80
N GLN A 785 -18.93 46.50 24.03
CA GLN A 785 -19.38 47.85 24.35
C GLN A 785 -20.91 48.00 24.34
N ASN A 786 -21.59 47.43 23.34
CA ASN A 786 -23.06 47.45 23.26
C ASN A 786 -23.74 46.68 24.41
N LEU A 787 -23.00 45.77 25.07
CA LEU A 787 -23.46 45.03 26.25
C LEU A 787 -23.19 45.77 27.57
N GLY A 788 -22.68 47.01 27.54
CA GLY A 788 -22.47 47.83 28.73
C GLY A 788 -21.32 47.38 29.64
N VAL A 789 -20.40 46.56 29.13
CA VAL A 789 -19.21 46.10 29.88
C VAL A 789 -18.17 47.23 29.90
N THR A 790 -18.49 48.33 30.58
CA THR A 790 -17.59 49.48 30.72
C THR A 790 -16.85 49.42 32.05
N ALA A 791 -15.66 48.84 32.06
CA ALA A 791 -14.65 49.15 33.07
C ALA A 791 -13.99 50.51 32.79
N GLY A 792 -14.79 51.54 32.46
CA GLY A 792 -14.32 52.91 32.23
C GLY A 792 -13.50 53.17 30.95
N VAL A 793 -13.49 52.26 29.97
CA VAL A 793 -12.71 52.40 28.72
C VAL A 793 -13.61 52.31 27.49
N ASP A 794 -13.52 53.30 26.59
CA ASP A 794 -14.22 53.32 25.31
C ASP A 794 -13.50 52.45 24.27
N HIS A 795 -14.08 51.29 23.94
CA HIS A 795 -13.51 50.32 23.01
C HIS A 795 -13.63 50.73 21.53
N ASN A 796 -14.34 51.81 21.20
CA ASN A 796 -14.42 52.32 19.82
C ASN A 796 -13.14 53.02 19.36
N VAL A 797 -12.36 53.56 20.30
CA VAL A 797 -11.15 54.35 20.03
C VAL A 797 -9.85 53.63 20.38
N GLN A 798 -9.93 52.45 21.01
CA GLN A 798 -8.75 51.67 21.41
C GLN A 798 -8.29 50.75 20.27
N LEU A 799 -7.08 51.02 19.77
CA LEU A 799 -6.40 50.22 18.75
C LEU A 799 -5.39 49.23 19.34
N VAL A 800 -5.16 49.28 20.66
CA VAL A 800 -4.21 48.44 21.39
C VAL A 800 -4.96 47.67 22.47
N CYS A 801 -5.21 46.39 22.24
CA CYS A 801 -5.95 45.50 23.13
C CYS A 801 -5.07 44.91 24.25
N ALA A 802 -3.77 44.75 24.02
CA ALA A 802 -2.85 44.06 24.90
C ALA A 802 -2.52 44.81 26.19
N SER A 803 -2.80 46.12 26.24
CA SER A 803 -2.71 46.90 27.48
C SER A 803 -3.71 46.43 28.55
N CYS A 804 -4.81 45.79 28.13
CA CYS A 804 -5.89 45.35 29.03
C CYS A 804 -6.19 43.84 28.93
N HIS A 805 -5.94 43.21 27.78
CA HIS A 805 -6.32 41.82 27.51
C HIS A 805 -5.11 40.92 27.24
N ASN A 806 -5.26 39.64 27.61
CA ASN A 806 -4.27 38.59 27.38
C ASN A 806 -4.78 37.61 26.29
N PRO A 807 -3.93 37.16 25.34
CA PRO A 807 -4.29 36.20 24.31
C PRO A 807 -4.81 34.83 24.82
N ASN A 808 -4.60 34.49 26.09
CA ASN A 808 -5.13 33.24 26.68
C ASN A 808 -6.51 33.39 27.31
N THR A 809 -6.91 34.60 27.74
CA THR A 809 -8.14 34.85 28.50
C THR A 809 -8.63 36.29 28.31
N TRP A 810 -9.81 36.48 27.72
CA TRP A 810 -10.43 37.81 27.56
C TRP A 810 -10.98 38.40 28.87
N ALA A 811 -11.05 37.61 29.94
CA ALA A 811 -11.81 37.91 31.17
C ALA A 811 -11.03 38.62 32.30
N GLY A 812 -9.95 39.35 32.01
CA GLY A 812 -9.11 39.95 33.07
C GLY A 812 -8.55 41.32 32.72
N ALA A 813 -9.41 42.32 32.51
CA ALA A 813 -8.97 43.71 32.36
C ALA A 813 -8.44 44.23 33.71
N GLN A 814 -7.15 44.53 33.79
CA GLN A 814 -6.58 45.25 34.94
C GLN A 814 -6.79 46.76 34.73
N PRO A 815 -7.20 47.51 35.76
CA PRO A 815 -7.31 48.97 35.68
C PRO A 815 -5.93 49.61 35.48
N THR A 816 -5.93 50.77 34.85
CA THR A 816 -4.86 51.46 34.10
C THR A 816 -3.55 51.80 34.83
N ASN A 817 -3.27 51.25 36.01
CA ASN A 817 -2.10 51.61 36.84
C ASN A 817 -1.26 50.41 37.34
N SER A 818 -1.29 49.24 36.67
CA SER A 818 -0.42 48.11 37.01
C SER A 818 0.77 48.00 36.03
N PRO A 819 2.03 47.86 36.49
CA PRO A 819 3.22 47.81 35.63
C PRO A 819 3.38 46.49 34.85
N ALA A 820 2.40 45.59 34.91
CA ALA A 820 2.38 44.35 34.13
C ALA A 820 1.47 44.49 32.90
N ALA A 821 1.85 45.36 31.96
CA ALA A 821 1.21 45.40 30.64
C ALA A 821 1.46 44.07 29.91
N PHE A 822 0.42 43.43 29.34
CA PHE A 822 0.66 42.33 28.41
C PHE A 822 1.30 42.95 27.16
N ILE A 823 2.58 42.67 26.92
CA ILE A 823 3.41 43.44 25.96
C ILE A 823 3.03 43.15 24.48
N ARG A 824 2.01 42.33 24.21
CA ARG A 824 1.84 41.69 22.89
C ARG A 824 0.46 41.91 22.28
N GLU A 825 0.42 42.82 21.31
CA GLU A 825 -0.74 43.12 20.46
C GLU A 825 -0.99 42.07 19.36
N SER A 826 -0.19 41.00 19.34
CA SER A 826 -0.19 39.97 18.32
C SER A 826 -0.40 38.58 18.94
N VAL A 827 -1.15 37.72 18.25
CA VAL A 827 -1.32 36.31 18.63
C VAL A 827 -0.08 35.46 18.34
N CYS A 828 0.84 35.97 17.53
CA CYS A 828 2.11 35.35 17.18
C CYS A 828 3.21 35.70 18.20
N ARG A 829 4.09 34.73 18.47
CA ARG A 829 5.17 34.85 19.46
C ARG A 829 6.47 35.44 18.91
#